data_AF-A0A7H1JBF7-F1
#
_entry.id   AF-A0A7H1JBF7-F1
#
_cell.length_a   1.000
_cell.length_b   1.000
_cell.length_c   1.000
_cell.angle_alpha   90.00
_cell.angle_beta   90.00
_cell.angle_gamma   90.00
#
_symmetry.space_group_name_H-M   'P 1'
#
loop_
_entity.id
_entity.type
_entity.pdbx_description
1 polymer ?
#
loop_
_entity_poly.entity_id
_entity_poly.type
_entity_poly.pdbx_seq_one_letter_code
_entity_poly.pdbx_strand_id
1 'polypeptide(L)'
;MAQAAFQNKYRVGIDLGTTNCVVSFIPIYGDGTFPKQAEPELLSIPQVMVDGSVQEFTYLPSAIYVLASDEVGKLDPVLPWRHCDKERILGVGALALGQRRAGQLIQSAKSWLSHRQVDRRSAILPWASEFPKKLSPLEASKMLLLHIKQSWNHRFADAPLESQTIALTLPASFDEEARALTLEAAKLAGLNDLYLLEEPQAACYHYINNDERLAALADKKMLLVVDIGGGTSDFSLVAIQPTSTKNTSVALKRIAVGEHLLLGGDNLDQALAFQLDPKQISALSATRLGALVQQTRQAKETLLGKDAPESLSITVLGGGSRLIGGSQKFEVSRDTLLEQIRSGFFPLVSLDDKVQKSDYAMHTLGLPYESDPAFTRHLAAFLQQHKTVIEAATGSSMPDAVLFNGGLFNSPVLKARLLEQLNAWSAKPILACSADEPNDAVAKGAAMYLNALVGDSTRIESGVAHSLYLQVGEDQFVGILPKGTLKGEVIRLEQEFFVTLGQQVQFPLYRSDDHLDCVIGKVRNQEGLHYISTLMTELDGTSDSQEMSVILSVQMTEVGVLQVMLNANNQKDQWRLDFSARASSPQDSEQADERGLLHANMGQAEEHLTKCFSSAGQKQHPDLVKSLKQDLDQLLGNRDDWNLVTSRRLVDKLLSVKSGRTKSAQHERQWLQLMGYCLRPGFGAADDLARVQQVVNATKAGAQFDTAPVWGQYWTLYRRIAGGLTLEQQTLLFKQFSQYYSPTGQRSRDKMKDLTTKSSDDLIRLVGALEGLSNDDKVTTIDWLLKRLQKTSEPDTAWWTIGRIASRHLLCGKQEQRIAEDSLFPILETVLKEDWKKRKQAGLAAVLMSQVSVGESDKLVALRKKVANKLKKDKCPAQWLERLESQIEINSDELNALVGESLPIGLRL
;
A
#
# COMPACT_ATOMS: atom_id res chain seq x y z
N MET A 1 -13.26 15.56 42.83
CA MET A 1 -13.39 16.89 42.19
C MET A 1 -14.15 16.69 40.90
N ALA A 2 -15.28 17.36 40.72
CA ALA A 2 -16.01 17.34 39.46
C ALA A 2 -15.08 17.88 38.35
N GLN A 3 -14.91 17.14 37.26
CA GLN A 3 -14.27 17.67 36.05
C GLN A 3 -15.04 18.93 35.67
N ALA A 4 -14.40 20.10 35.78
CA ALA A 4 -14.93 21.29 35.15
C ALA A 4 -15.04 20.97 33.66
N ALA A 5 -16.26 20.96 33.12
CA ALA A 5 -16.46 20.76 31.69
C ALA A 5 -15.77 21.93 30.96
N PHE A 6 -14.64 21.66 30.31
CA PHE A 6 -13.95 22.65 29.51
C PHE A 6 -14.90 23.16 28.43
N GLN A 7 -15.05 24.48 28.32
CA GLN A 7 -15.91 25.09 27.32
C GLN A 7 -15.23 25.05 25.94
N ASN A 8 -16.01 24.73 24.92
CA ASN A 8 -15.61 24.88 23.52
C ASN A 8 -15.58 26.38 23.18
N LYS A 9 -14.38 26.95 23.08
CA LYS A 9 -14.12 28.39 22.90
C LYS A 9 -13.49 28.72 21.54
N TYR A 10 -13.06 27.72 20.77
CA TYR A 10 -12.36 27.91 19.52
C TYR A 10 -12.80 26.93 18.44
N ARG A 11 -12.84 27.40 17.19
CA ARG A 11 -12.83 26.54 16.01
C ARG A 11 -11.40 26.46 15.50
N VAL A 12 -10.85 25.26 15.39
CA VAL A 12 -9.43 25.05 15.10
C VAL A 12 -9.27 24.31 13.77
N GLY A 13 -8.53 24.90 12.84
CA GLY A 13 -8.14 24.27 11.59
C GLY A 13 -6.69 23.79 11.67
N ILE A 14 -6.45 22.50 11.46
CA ILE A 14 -5.12 21.89 11.45
C ILE A 14 -4.82 21.41 10.04
N ASP A 15 -3.87 22.08 9.39
CA ASP A 15 -3.23 21.56 8.19
C ASP A 15 -2.09 20.62 8.56
N LEU A 16 -2.28 19.32 8.34
CA LEU A 16 -1.22 18.30 8.53
C LEU A 16 -0.52 18.09 7.20
N GLY A 17 0.30 19.04 6.73
CA GLY A 17 0.93 18.95 5.42
C GLY A 17 2.13 17.98 5.35
N THR A 18 2.49 17.56 4.13
CA THR A 18 3.64 16.66 3.90
C THR A 18 4.96 17.27 4.36
N THR A 19 5.10 18.60 4.21
CA THR A 19 6.34 19.33 4.48
C THR A 19 6.23 20.24 5.69
N ASN A 20 5.09 20.90 5.88
CA ASN A 20 4.81 21.78 7.00
C ASN A 20 3.40 21.52 7.50
N CYS A 21 3.21 21.64 8.81
CA CYS A 21 1.92 21.72 9.46
C CYS A 21 1.64 23.17 9.85
N VAL A 22 0.39 23.60 9.73
CA VAL A 22 -0.07 24.93 10.15
C VAL A 22 -1.35 24.78 10.95
N VAL A 23 -1.51 25.58 12.00
CA VAL A 23 -2.70 25.57 12.84
C VAL A 23 -3.29 26.97 12.86
N SER A 24 -4.56 27.08 12.53
CA SER A 24 -5.32 28.33 12.63
C SER A 24 -6.50 28.18 13.59
N PHE A 25 -6.99 29.28 14.13
CA PHE A 25 -8.16 29.26 14.99
C PHE A 25 -8.99 30.53 14.91
N ILE A 26 -10.28 30.39 15.23
CA ILE A 26 -11.24 31.48 15.38
C ILE A 26 -11.88 31.38 16.77
N PRO A 27 -11.89 32.46 17.58
CA PRO A 27 -12.56 32.48 18.86
C PRO A 27 -14.09 32.48 18.71
N ILE A 28 -14.77 31.82 19.64
CA ILE A 28 -16.23 31.77 19.76
C ILE A 28 -16.66 32.77 20.86
N TYR A 29 -17.59 33.66 20.56
CA TYR A 29 -18.15 34.57 21.56
C TYR A 29 -19.06 33.83 22.55
N GLY A 30 -19.26 34.40 23.74
CA GLY A 30 -20.01 33.78 24.83
C GLY A 30 -21.50 33.52 24.56
N ASP A 31 -22.06 34.08 23.49
CA ASP A 31 -23.42 33.82 22.98
C ASP A 31 -23.46 32.78 21.84
N GLY A 32 -22.32 32.14 21.55
CA GLY A 32 -22.17 31.19 20.45
C GLY A 32 -22.04 31.85 19.06
N THR A 33 -21.98 33.18 18.99
CA THR A 33 -21.74 33.92 17.76
C THR A 33 -20.25 34.10 17.49
N PHE A 34 -19.90 34.59 16.31
CA PHE A 34 -18.52 34.71 15.84
C PHE A 34 -18.28 36.11 15.26
N PRO A 35 -17.04 36.59 15.19
CA PRO A 35 -16.75 37.84 14.50
C PRO A 35 -17.09 37.68 13.02
N LYS A 36 -17.99 38.52 12.49
CA LYS A 36 -18.23 38.59 11.05
C LYS A 36 -16.91 38.95 10.36
N GLN A 37 -16.47 38.11 9.41
CA GLN A 37 -15.22 38.27 8.67
C GLN A 37 -13.94 38.25 9.54
N ALA A 38 -13.92 37.55 10.68
CA ALA A 38 -12.65 37.32 11.38
C ALA A 38 -11.69 36.52 10.49
N GLU A 39 -10.54 37.11 10.22
CA GLU A 39 -9.41 36.38 9.68
C GLU A 39 -8.90 35.41 10.77
N PRO A 40 -8.77 34.09 10.48
CA PRO A 40 -8.27 33.14 11.45
C PRO A 40 -6.84 33.49 11.87
N GLU A 41 -6.59 33.43 13.18
CA GLU A 41 -5.26 33.64 13.74
C GLU A 41 -4.43 32.35 13.61
N LEU A 42 -3.11 32.49 13.43
CA LEU A 42 -2.19 31.36 13.39
C LEU A 42 -1.64 31.06 14.79
N LEU A 43 -1.51 29.78 15.12
CA LEU A 43 -0.88 29.34 16.37
C LEU A 43 0.64 29.49 16.28
N SER A 44 1.24 30.17 17.27
CA SER A 44 2.68 30.08 17.53
C SER A 44 3.04 28.71 18.12
N ILE A 45 3.93 27.97 17.44
CA ILE A 45 4.35 26.62 17.79
C ILE A 45 5.81 26.65 18.29
N PRO A 46 6.07 26.45 19.60
CA PRO A 46 7.41 26.35 20.15
C PRO A 46 8.17 25.13 19.60
N GLN A 47 9.42 25.34 19.16
CA GLN A 47 10.27 24.33 18.56
C GLN A 47 11.69 24.43 19.10
N VAL A 48 12.31 23.28 19.36
CA VAL A 48 13.68 23.18 19.86
C VAL A 48 14.65 23.40 18.70
N MET A 49 15.68 24.22 18.93
CA MET A 49 16.73 24.55 17.98
C MET A 49 18.00 23.72 18.24
N VAL A 50 18.99 23.83 17.33
CA VAL A 50 20.25 23.06 17.40
C VAL A 50 21.12 23.33 18.63
N ASP A 51 20.91 24.45 19.31
CA ASP A 51 21.60 24.86 20.53
C ASP A 51 20.79 24.56 21.79
N GLY A 52 19.64 23.89 21.66
CA GLY A 52 18.71 23.60 22.75
C GLY A 52 17.78 24.77 23.10
N SER A 53 17.94 25.95 22.49
CA SER A 53 17.00 27.06 22.67
C SER A 53 15.63 26.70 22.07
N VAL A 54 14.58 27.37 22.54
CA VAL A 54 13.22 27.22 22.00
C VAL A 54 12.84 28.51 21.29
N GLN A 55 12.38 28.38 20.05
CA GLN A 55 11.86 29.48 19.24
C GLN A 55 10.43 29.16 18.78
N GLU A 56 9.62 30.19 18.61
CA GLU A 56 8.23 30.04 18.16
C GLU A 56 8.12 30.36 16.66
N PHE A 57 7.34 29.55 15.95
CA PHE A 57 7.04 29.74 14.53
C PHE A 57 5.55 29.53 14.29
N THR A 58 4.98 30.17 13.26
CA THR A 58 3.58 29.97 12.86
C THR A 58 3.33 28.69 12.05
N TYR A 59 4.38 27.89 11.85
CA TYR A 59 4.36 26.63 11.14
C TYR A 59 5.28 25.64 11.84
N LEU A 60 4.98 24.35 11.70
CA LEU A 60 5.80 23.24 12.20
C LEU A 60 6.25 22.42 10.99
N PRO A 61 7.54 22.42 10.61
CA PRO A 61 8.01 21.46 9.62
C PRO A 61 7.65 20.04 10.00
N SER A 62 7.12 19.27 9.05
CA SER A 62 6.74 17.86 9.19
C SER A 62 7.99 16.97 9.21
N ALA A 63 8.87 17.26 10.16
CA ALA A 63 10.21 16.74 10.29
C ALA A 63 10.46 16.29 11.74
N ILE A 64 11.02 15.10 11.90
CA ILE A 64 11.35 14.51 13.19
C ILE A 64 12.78 14.02 13.14
N TYR A 65 13.63 14.50 14.04
CA TYR A 65 15.00 14.04 14.21
C TYR A 65 15.07 13.14 15.44
N VAL A 66 15.52 11.91 15.25
CA VAL A 66 15.58 10.90 16.31
C VAL A 66 16.99 10.83 16.88
N LEU A 67 17.16 11.27 18.12
CA LEU A 67 18.47 11.38 18.79
C LEU A 67 19.14 10.01 18.98
N ALA A 68 20.40 9.92 18.58
CA ALA A 68 21.26 8.80 18.95
C ALA A 68 21.60 8.80 20.45
N SER A 69 21.96 7.64 21.00
CA SER A 69 22.25 7.49 22.43
C SER A 69 23.39 8.39 22.93
N ASP A 70 24.31 8.81 22.04
CA ASP A 70 25.39 9.74 22.35
C ASP A 70 24.98 11.23 22.30
N GLU A 71 23.80 11.54 21.78
CA GLU A 71 23.22 12.90 21.69
C GLU A 71 22.21 13.17 22.81
N VAL A 72 21.58 12.12 23.34
CA VAL A 72 20.64 12.21 24.47
C VAL A 72 21.34 12.85 25.69
N GLY A 73 20.72 13.90 26.25
CA GLY A 73 21.23 14.63 27.41
C GLY A 73 22.30 15.69 27.10
N LYS A 74 22.75 15.81 25.85
CA LYS A 74 23.61 16.94 25.40
C LYS A 74 22.79 18.11 24.87
N LEU A 75 21.63 17.81 24.30
CA LEU A 75 20.55 18.75 24.03
C LEU A 75 19.54 18.57 25.16
N ASP A 76 19.39 19.58 26.02
CA ASP A 76 18.35 19.60 27.05
C ASP A 76 17.20 20.50 26.58
N PRO A 77 16.21 19.96 25.84
CA PRO A 77 15.11 20.75 25.32
C PRO A 77 14.19 21.20 26.45
N VAL A 78 14.17 22.51 26.72
CA VAL A 78 13.24 23.12 27.68
C VAL A 78 11.99 23.61 26.94
N LEU A 79 11.24 22.67 26.35
CA LEU A 79 9.89 22.98 25.86
C LEU A 79 9.00 23.45 27.02
N PRO A 80 8.02 24.32 26.77
CA PRO A 80 7.35 25.04 27.86
C PRO A 80 6.29 24.19 28.60
N TRP A 81 6.10 22.93 28.22
CA TRP A 81 5.21 21.97 28.89
C TRP A 81 5.98 20.86 29.63
N ARG A 82 5.32 20.27 30.65
CA ARG A 82 5.89 19.18 31.48
C ARG A 82 5.90 17.87 30.69
N HIS A 83 6.99 17.09 30.83
CA HIS A 83 7.25 15.84 30.08
C HIS A 83 7.56 16.07 28.60
N CYS A 84 8.69 16.71 28.32
CA CYS A 84 9.23 16.83 26.98
C CYS A 84 9.73 15.48 26.44
N ASP A 85 9.60 15.30 25.13
CA ASP A 85 10.26 14.21 24.44
C ASP A 85 11.78 14.41 24.49
N LYS A 86 12.49 13.45 25.08
CA LYS A 86 13.95 13.51 25.25
C LYS A 86 14.70 12.72 24.19
N GLU A 87 13.98 12.01 23.33
CA GLU A 87 14.57 11.17 22.29
C GLU A 87 14.39 11.75 20.89
N ARG A 88 13.51 12.74 20.73
CA ARG A 88 13.14 13.29 19.42
C ARG A 88 13.05 14.81 19.46
N ILE A 89 13.47 15.43 18.37
CA ILE A 89 13.32 16.87 18.10
C ILE A 89 12.43 17.01 16.88
N LEU A 90 11.44 17.91 16.93
CA LEU A 90 10.49 18.14 15.85
C LEU A 90 10.65 19.54 15.27
N GLY A 91 10.31 19.69 13.99
CA GLY A 91 10.23 20.99 13.33
C GLY A 91 11.58 21.54 12.82
N VAL A 92 11.81 22.84 13.00
CA VAL A 92 12.96 23.57 12.43
C VAL A 92 14.30 23.01 12.93
N GLY A 93 14.43 22.74 14.24
CA GLY A 93 15.66 22.12 14.76
C GLY A 93 15.89 20.72 14.24
N ALA A 94 14.82 19.97 13.93
CA ALA A 94 14.94 18.64 13.34
C ALA A 94 15.58 18.72 11.95
N LEU A 95 15.14 19.66 11.11
CA LEU A 95 15.73 19.91 9.79
C LEU A 95 17.21 20.30 9.91
N ALA A 96 17.54 21.22 10.81
CA ALA A 96 18.91 21.71 10.99
C ALA A 96 19.87 20.62 11.52
N LEU A 97 19.40 19.74 12.40
CA LEU A 97 20.17 18.58 12.86
C LEU A 97 20.29 17.52 11.75
N GLY A 98 19.23 17.30 10.99
CA GLY A 98 19.22 16.37 9.85
C GLY A 98 20.18 16.78 8.73
N GLN A 99 20.47 18.07 8.55
CA GLN A 99 21.56 18.52 7.65
C GLN A 99 22.93 17.95 8.05
N ARG A 100 23.14 17.67 9.36
CA ARG A 100 24.38 17.07 9.88
C ARG A 100 24.34 15.54 9.87
N ARG A 101 23.19 14.94 10.20
CA ARG A 101 22.98 13.49 10.27
C ARG A 101 21.66 13.09 9.60
N ALA A 102 21.63 13.08 8.26
CA ALA A 102 20.41 12.81 7.49
C ALA A 102 19.80 11.43 7.77
N GLY A 103 20.60 10.44 8.18
CA GLY A 103 20.11 9.11 8.56
C GLY A 103 19.22 9.08 9.81
N GLN A 104 19.13 10.17 10.58
CA GLN A 104 18.26 10.29 11.76
C GLN A 104 17.01 11.16 11.50
N LEU A 105 16.92 11.76 10.31
CA LEU A 105 15.85 12.70 9.95
C LEU A 105 14.70 11.97 9.24
N ILE A 106 13.52 12.03 9.84
CA ILE A 106 12.25 11.56 9.25
C ILE A 106 11.55 12.76 8.62
N GLN A 107 11.14 12.61 7.36
CA GLN A 107 10.35 13.58 6.59
C GLN A 107 9.30 12.85 5.75
N SER A 108 8.36 13.61 5.19
CA SER A 108 7.35 13.15 4.23
C SER A 108 6.51 11.98 4.76
N ALA A 109 6.33 11.90 6.10
CA ALA A 109 5.57 10.85 6.77
C ALA A 109 4.16 10.71 6.20
N LYS A 110 3.55 11.81 5.75
CA LYS A 110 2.25 11.84 5.09
C LYS A 110 2.22 11.13 3.73
N SER A 111 3.23 11.35 2.88
CA SER A 111 3.37 10.62 1.61
C SER A 111 3.60 9.13 1.86
N TRP A 112 4.37 8.79 2.89
CA TRP A 112 4.51 7.39 3.30
C TRP A 112 3.22 6.80 3.88
N LEU A 113 2.38 7.61 4.52
CA LEU A 113 1.07 7.20 5.05
C LEU A 113 0.04 6.91 3.94
N SER A 114 0.16 7.53 2.77
CA SER A 114 -0.67 7.24 1.59
C SER A 114 -0.07 6.19 0.65
N HIS A 115 1.18 5.81 0.86
CA HIS A 115 1.87 4.84 0.03
C HIS A 115 1.41 3.40 0.36
N ARG A 116 0.52 2.86 -0.47
CA ARG A 116 -0.12 1.52 -0.30
C ARG A 116 0.84 0.35 -0.29
N GLN A 117 2.02 0.56 -0.84
CA GLN A 117 3.02 -0.44 -1.10
C GLN A 117 3.95 -0.69 0.11
N VAL A 118 3.75 0.02 1.22
CA VAL A 118 4.46 -0.26 2.47
C VAL A 118 3.49 -0.50 3.61
N ASP A 119 3.95 -1.26 4.60
CA ASP A 119 3.27 -1.30 5.88
C ASP A 119 3.48 0.03 6.62
N ARG A 120 2.42 0.84 6.64
CA ARG A 120 2.34 2.18 7.25
C ARG A 120 2.37 2.14 8.79
N ARG A 121 2.31 0.95 9.38
CA ARG A 121 2.43 0.69 10.82
C ARG A 121 3.81 0.19 11.21
N SER A 122 4.58 -0.31 10.25
CA SER A 122 5.96 -0.76 10.47
C SER A 122 6.94 0.41 10.56
N ALA A 123 7.95 0.26 11.42
CA ALA A 123 8.97 1.29 11.67
C ALA A 123 9.98 1.41 10.51
N ILE A 124 9.56 2.05 9.42
CA ILE A 124 10.34 2.15 8.17
C ILE A 124 11.07 3.50 8.02
N LEU A 125 10.75 4.52 8.81
CA LEU A 125 11.31 5.87 8.68
C LEU A 125 12.40 6.15 9.74
N PRO A 126 13.56 6.75 9.40
CA PRO A 126 13.94 7.27 8.09
C PRO A 126 14.16 6.14 7.06
N TRP A 127 13.58 6.31 5.88
CA TRP A 127 13.63 5.29 4.84
C TRP A 127 15.07 5.03 4.40
N ALA A 128 15.39 3.75 4.16
CA ALA A 128 16.73 3.30 3.73
C ALA A 128 17.90 3.84 4.59
N SER A 129 17.62 4.16 5.85
CA SER A 129 18.64 4.51 6.83
C SER A 129 19.12 3.30 7.62
N GLU A 130 20.43 3.23 7.85
CA GLU A 130 21.08 2.26 8.75
C GLU A 130 20.91 2.63 10.24
N PHE A 131 20.26 3.76 10.55
CA PHE A 131 20.01 4.17 11.92
C PHE A 131 18.98 3.24 12.59
N PRO A 132 19.28 2.67 13.78
CA PRO A 132 18.48 1.61 14.37
C PRO A 132 17.14 2.10 14.94
N LYS A 133 17.01 3.37 15.33
CA LYS A 133 15.75 3.91 15.84
C LYS A 133 14.91 4.44 14.69
N LYS A 134 13.80 3.76 14.40
CA LYS A 134 12.87 4.12 13.32
C LYS A 134 11.45 4.32 13.86
N LEU A 135 10.63 5.08 13.13
CA LEU A 135 9.20 5.24 13.39
C LEU A 135 8.40 4.79 12.17
N SER A 136 7.14 4.40 12.40
CA SER A 136 6.21 4.18 11.30
C SER A 136 5.63 5.50 10.80
N PRO A 137 5.13 5.56 9.56
CA PRO A 137 4.39 6.72 9.06
C PRO A 137 3.25 7.16 10.00
N LEU A 138 2.50 6.19 10.54
CA LEU A 138 1.45 6.43 11.54
C LEU A 138 2.00 7.08 12.82
N GLU A 139 3.07 6.51 13.38
CA GLU A 139 3.70 7.01 14.60
C GLU A 139 4.30 8.40 14.39
N ALA A 140 4.94 8.66 13.25
CA ALA A 140 5.46 9.98 12.90
C ALA A 140 4.34 11.03 12.79
N SER A 141 3.22 10.69 12.15
CA SER A 141 2.05 11.57 12.05
C SER A 141 1.43 11.86 13.41
N LYS A 142 1.33 10.85 14.28
CA LYS A 142 0.91 11.00 15.68
C LYS A 142 1.81 11.98 16.44
N MET A 143 3.13 11.86 16.29
CA MET A 143 4.09 12.71 16.99
C MET A 143 3.96 14.19 16.59
N LEU A 144 3.71 14.48 15.31
CA LEU A 144 3.43 15.84 14.83
C LEU A 144 2.15 16.41 15.47
N LEU A 145 1.06 15.64 15.47
CA LEU A 145 -0.21 16.03 16.07
C LEU A 145 -0.11 16.22 17.58
N LEU A 146 0.67 15.37 18.26
CA LEU A 146 0.92 15.50 19.70
C LEU A 146 1.68 16.78 20.02
N HIS A 147 2.68 17.15 19.22
CA HIS A 147 3.42 18.40 19.40
C HIS A 147 2.53 19.63 19.20
N ILE A 148 1.64 19.59 18.20
CA ILE A 148 0.61 20.61 17.98
C ILE A 148 -0.31 20.73 19.19
N LYS A 149 -0.83 19.59 19.69
CA LYS A 149 -1.70 19.55 20.87
C LYS A 149 -1.00 20.14 22.10
N GLN A 150 0.25 19.78 22.36
CA GLN A 150 1.01 20.29 23.50
C GLN A 150 1.25 21.80 23.39
N SER A 151 1.56 22.29 22.17
CA SER A 151 1.74 23.71 21.89
C SER A 151 0.45 24.50 22.14
N TRP A 152 -0.68 23.99 21.66
CA TRP A 152 -2.00 24.59 21.92
C TRP A 152 -2.32 24.61 23.42
N ASN A 153 -2.21 23.46 24.10
CA ASN A 153 -2.60 23.34 25.50
C ASN A 153 -1.71 24.18 26.43
N HIS A 154 -0.46 24.45 26.01
CA HIS A 154 0.40 25.40 26.71
C HIS A 154 -0.11 26.84 26.54
N ARG A 155 -0.46 27.25 25.31
CA ARG A 155 -0.93 28.61 24.99
C ARG A 155 -2.34 28.92 25.52
N PHE A 156 -3.19 27.90 25.57
CA PHE A 156 -4.61 27.97 25.94
C PHE A 156 -4.95 26.96 27.05
N ALA A 157 -4.34 27.10 28.22
CA ALA A 157 -4.49 26.17 29.34
C ALA A 157 -5.96 25.95 29.78
N ASP A 158 -6.81 26.97 29.66
CA ASP A 158 -8.24 26.91 30.02
C ASP A 158 -9.17 26.47 28.88
N ALA A 159 -8.60 26.15 27.70
CA ALA A 159 -9.32 25.70 26.51
C ALA A 159 -8.49 24.65 25.76
N PRO A 160 -8.28 23.46 26.37
CA PRO A 160 -7.46 22.41 25.78
C PRO A 160 -7.98 21.98 24.41
N LEU A 161 -7.08 21.66 23.49
CA LEU A 161 -7.35 21.40 22.08
C LEU A 161 -8.40 20.30 21.91
N GLU A 162 -8.27 19.21 22.68
CA GLU A 162 -9.19 18.07 22.65
C GLU A 162 -10.64 18.39 23.09
N SER A 163 -10.88 19.59 23.64
CA SER A 163 -12.22 20.09 23.99
C SER A 163 -12.75 21.13 23.00
N GLN A 164 -12.01 21.41 21.93
CA GLN A 164 -12.39 22.36 20.88
C GLN A 164 -12.96 21.62 19.68
N THR A 165 -13.65 22.34 18.78
CA THR A 165 -14.01 21.77 17.48
C THR A 165 -12.83 21.87 16.53
N ILE A 166 -12.38 20.72 16.02
CA ILE A 166 -11.18 20.61 15.19
C ILE A 166 -11.57 20.15 13.77
N ALA A 167 -10.98 20.77 12.75
CA ALA A 167 -10.94 20.26 11.39
C ALA A 167 -9.49 19.91 11.06
N LEU A 168 -9.22 18.63 10.79
CA LEU A 168 -7.92 18.12 10.37
C LEU A 168 -7.95 17.89 8.85
N THR A 169 -6.99 18.48 8.14
CA THR A 169 -6.98 18.38 6.67
C THR A 169 -6.23 17.14 6.16
N LEU A 170 -6.61 16.71 4.96
CA LEU A 170 -5.94 15.66 4.20
C LEU A 170 -6.13 15.86 2.68
N PRO A 171 -5.29 15.25 1.83
CA PRO A 171 -5.38 15.38 0.39
C PRO A 171 -6.66 14.72 -0.11
N ALA A 172 -7.35 15.35 -1.08
CA ALA A 172 -8.62 14.82 -1.57
C ALA A 172 -8.47 13.41 -2.20
N SER A 173 -7.32 13.15 -2.82
CA SER A 173 -6.99 11.87 -3.45
C SER A 173 -6.58 10.74 -2.48
N PHE A 174 -6.48 11.02 -1.17
CA PHE A 174 -6.22 9.97 -0.18
C PHE A 174 -7.31 8.89 -0.24
N ASP A 175 -6.86 7.64 -0.30
CA ASP A 175 -7.75 6.50 -0.19
C ASP A 175 -8.30 6.33 1.23
N GLU A 176 -9.26 5.42 1.33
CA GLU A 176 -9.99 5.18 2.58
C GLU A 176 -9.11 4.69 3.72
N GLU A 177 -8.03 3.96 3.41
CA GLU A 177 -7.11 3.45 4.43
C GLU A 177 -6.16 4.55 4.94
N ALA A 178 -5.64 5.39 4.04
CA ALA A 178 -4.85 6.56 4.41
C ALA A 178 -5.66 7.56 5.25
N ARG A 179 -6.96 7.75 4.93
CA ARG A 179 -7.91 8.53 5.74
C ARG A 179 -8.09 7.90 7.14
N ALA A 180 -8.30 6.59 7.21
CA ALA A 180 -8.44 5.87 8.47
C ALA A 180 -7.16 5.98 9.35
N LEU A 181 -5.98 5.83 8.75
CA LEU A 181 -4.69 5.97 9.44
C LEU A 181 -4.44 7.39 9.93
N THR A 182 -4.85 8.41 9.16
CA THR A 182 -4.77 9.82 9.59
C THR A 182 -5.64 10.07 10.82
N LEU A 183 -6.88 9.55 10.82
CA LEU A 183 -7.77 9.63 11.97
C LEU A 183 -7.21 8.86 13.19
N GLU A 184 -6.60 7.70 12.94
CA GLU A 184 -5.96 6.93 14.00
C GLU A 184 -4.77 7.67 14.63
N ALA A 185 -3.91 8.30 13.81
CA ALA A 185 -2.83 9.14 14.30
C ALA A 185 -3.35 10.25 15.23
N ALA A 186 -4.47 10.87 14.87
CA ALA A 186 -5.11 11.90 15.68
C ALA A 186 -5.67 11.35 17.00
N LYS A 187 -6.36 10.20 16.96
CA LYS A 187 -6.86 9.51 18.17
C LYS A 187 -5.72 9.12 19.11
N LEU A 188 -4.62 8.59 18.57
CA LEU A 188 -3.43 8.24 19.34
C LEU A 188 -2.73 9.48 19.93
N ALA A 189 -2.87 10.65 19.31
CA ALA A 189 -2.44 11.94 19.87
C ALA A 189 -3.44 12.51 20.91
N GLY A 190 -4.57 11.82 21.14
CA GLY A 190 -5.62 12.23 22.08
C GLY A 190 -6.56 13.28 21.51
N LEU A 191 -6.77 13.30 20.18
CA LEU A 191 -7.76 14.11 19.47
C LEU A 191 -8.84 13.17 18.92
N ASN A 192 -9.82 12.84 19.76
CA ASN A 192 -10.84 11.82 19.43
C ASN A 192 -11.99 12.36 18.59
N ASP A 193 -12.32 13.65 18.77
CA ASP A 193 -13.49 14.31 18.17
C ASP A 193 -13.01 15.41 17.23
N LEU A 194 -13.03 15.13 15.92
CA LEU A 194 -12.61 16.07 14.87
C LEU A 194 -13.35 15.79 13.57
N TYR A 195 -13.32 16.76 12.65
CA TYR A 195 -13.76 16.62 11.27
C TYR A 195 -12.55 16.39 10.36
N LEU A 196 -12.63 15.44 9.41
CA LEU A 196 -11.68 15.41 8.30
C LEU A 196 -12.18 16.29 7.16
N LEU A 197 -11.31 17.19 6.70
CA LEU A 197 -11.58 18.13 5.61
C LEU A 197 -10.57 17.93 4.49
N GLU A 198 -11.02 18.00 3.23
CA GLU A 198 -10.11 17.91 2.10
C GLU A 198 -9.37 19.24 1.91
N GLU A 199 -8.06 19.19 1.70
CA GLU A 199 -7.21 20.35 1.44
C GLU A 199 -7.73 21.29 0.35
N PRO A 200 -8.12 20.82 -0.86
CA PRO A 200 -8.66 21.71 -1.88
C PRO A 200 -9.99 22.36 -1.47
N GLN A 201 -10.78 21.68 -0.64
CA GLN A 201 -12.01 22.25 -0.09
C GLN A 201 -11.71 23.34 0.94
N ALA A 202 -10.72 23.11 1.81
CA ALA A 202 -10.25 24.11 2.76
C ALA A 202 -9.72 25.36 2.05
N ALA A 203 -8.87 25.18 1.03
CA ALA A 203 -8.35 26.28 0.21
C ALA A 203 -9.49 27.10 -0.46
N CYS A 204 -10.53 26.42 -0.97
CA CYS A 204 -11.72 27.10 -1.48
C CYS A 204 -12.42 27.94 -0.40
N TYR A 205 -12.65 27.39 0.80
CA TYR A 205 -13.27 28.15 1.91
C TYR A 205 -12.47 29.40 2.25
N HIS A 206 -11.15 29.32 2.28
CA HIS A 206 -10.30 30.49 2.48
C HIS A 206 -10.48 31.54 1.38
N TYR A 207 -10.47 31.12 0.11
CA TYR A 207 -10.60 32.03 -1.01
C TYR A 207 -11.95 32.78 -1.01
N ILE A 208 -13.05 32.06 -0.78
CA ILE A 208 -14.41 32.62 -0.86
C ILE A 208 -14.85 33.42 0.37
N ASN A 209 -14.08 33.40 1.46
CA ASN A 209 -14.42 34.16 2.67
C ASN A 209 -14.25 35.70 2.48
N ASN A 210 -13.73 36.13 1.34
CA ASN A 210 -13.64 37.53 0.95
C ASN A 210 -14.71 37.85 -0.12
N ASP A 211 -15.54 38.87 0.15
CA ASP A 211 -16.67 39.23 -0.70
C ASP A 211 -16.26 39.62 -2.14
N GLU A 212 -15.10 40.27 -2.32
CA GLU A 212 -14.59 40.64 -3.65
C GLU A 212 -14.13 39.40 -4.44
N ARG A 213 -13.43 38.47 -3.78
CA ARG A 213 -13.02 37.19 -4.36
C ARG A 213 -14.20 36.30 -4.70
N LEU A 214 -15.22 36.29 -3.84
CA LEU A 214 -16.48 35.60 -4.07
C LEU A 214 -17.22 36.20 -5.27
N ALA A 215 -17.32 37.53 -5.35
CA ALA A 215 -17.93 38.24 -6.47
C ALA A 215 -17.20 37.98 -7.79
N ALA A 216 -15.87 37.85 -7.77
CA ALA A 216 -15.07 37.50 -8.95
C ALA A 216 -15.38 36.10 -9.52
N LEU A 217 -15.97 35.21 -8.71
CA LEU A 217 -16.42 33.88 -9.15
C LEU A 217 -17.88 33.84 -9.58
N ALA A 218 -18.66 34.92 -9.39
CA ALA A 218 -20.12 34.89 -9.58
C ALA A 218 -20.56 34.58 -11.02
N ASP A 219 -19.78 34.96 -12.02
CA ASP A 219 -20.04 34.69 -13.44
C ASP A 219 -19.36 33.41 -13.97
N LYS A 220 -18.59 32.71 -13.12
CA LYS A 220 -17.87 31.48 -13.45
C LYS A 220 -18.74 30.27 -13.18
N LYS A 221 -18.43 29.15 -13.85
CA LYS A 221 -19.16 27.88 -13.76
C LYS A 221 -18.30 26.76 -13.19
N MET A 222 -16.99 26.80 -13.45
CA MET A 222 -16.06 25.79 -12.97
C MET A 222 -14.74 26.41 -12.46
N LEU A 223 -14.35 26.01 -11.26
CA LEU A 223 -13.06 26.29 -10.64
C LEU A 223 -12.20 25.03 -10.67
N LEU A 224 -10.98 25.16 -11.20
CA LEU A 224 -9.91 24.19 -11.04
C LEU A 224 -9.09 24.52 -9.80
N VAL A 225 -8.99 23.60 -8.84
CA VAL A 225 -8.03 23.71 -7.74
C VAL A 225 -6.80 22.90 -8.12
N VAL A 226 -5.65 23.57 -8.11
CA VAL A 226 -4.33 22.97 -8.35
C VAL A 226 -3.55 23.07 -7.05
N ASP A 227 -3.43 21.95 -6.34
CA ASP A 227 -2.66 21.85 -5.12
C ASP A 227 -1.34 21.13 -5.39
N ILE A 228 -0.21 21.83 -5.27
CA ILE A 228 1.12 21.23 -5.41
C ILE A 228 1.94 21.56 -4.17
N GLY A 229 2.01 20.57 -3.28
CA GLY A 229 2.77 20.61 -2.05
C GLY A 229 4.23 20.19 -2.25
N GLY A 230 4.88 19.80 -1.15
CA GLY A 230 6.24 19.28 -1.19
C GLY A 230 6.32 17.85 -1.75
N GLY A 231 5.47 16.92 -1.30
CA GLY A 231 5.58 15.53 -1.75
C GLY A 231 4.46 15.04 -2.67
N THR A 232 3.40 15.83 -2.86
CA THR A 232 2.19 15.38 -3.57
C THR A 232 1.57 16.50 -4.40
N SER A 233 0.85 16.11 -5.44
CA SER A 233 0.00 17.00 -6.24
C SER A 233 -1.43 16.46 -6.30
N ASP A 234 -2.38 17.36 -6.12
CA ASP A 234 -3.81 17.06 -6.13
C ASP A 234 -4.53 18.07 -7.04
N PHE A 235 -5.35 17.54 -7.96
CA PHE A 235 -6.20 18.36 -8.82
C PHE A 235 -7.66 18.12 -8.49
N SER A 236 -8.47 19.17 -8.47
CA SER A 236 -9.91 19.06 -8.21
C SER A 236 -10.71 20.02 -9.08
N LEU A 237 -11.89 19.56 -9.53
CA LEU A 237 -12.86 20.41 -10.21
C LEU A 237 -14.02 20.72 -9.27
N VAL A 238 -14.35 22.00 -9.16
CA VAL A 238 -15.40 22.51 -8.29
C VAL A 238 -16.38 23.32 -9.14
N ALA A 239 -17.63 22.85 -9.22
CA ALA A 239 -18.69 23.60 -9.88
C ALA A 239 -19.08 24.80 -9.01
N ILE A 240 -19.33 25.92 -9.69
CA ILE A 240 -19.78 27.17 -9.11
C ILE A 240 -21.24 27.36 -9.52
N GLN A 241 -22.15 27.30 -8.54
CA GLN A 241 -23.58 27.40 -8.76
C GLN A 241 -24.10 28.74 -8.19
N PRO A 242 -24.85 29.54 -8.96
CA PRO A 242 -25.51 30.73 -8.40
C PRO A 242 -26.59 30.28 -7.41
N THR A 243 -26.63 30.88 -6.22
CA THR A 243 -27.76 30.66 -5.30
C THR A 243 -28.92 31.61 -5.66
N SER A 244 -30.15 31.23 -5.32
CA SER A 244 -31.35 32.01 -5.67
C SER A 244 -31.58 33.25 -4.81
N THR A 245 -30.77 33.48 -3.76
CA THR A 245 -31.01 34.52 -2.76
C THR A 245 -29.88 35.56 -2.75
N LYS A 246 -30.16 36.68 -3.43
CA LYS A 246 -29.29 37.87 -3.62
C LYS A 246 -28.02 37.58 -4.44
N ASN A 247 -27.80 38.39 -5.49
CA ASN A 247 -26.76 38.32 -6.54
C ASN A 247 -25.27 38.33 -6.09
N THR A 248 -24.93 37.77 -4.92
CA THR A 248 -23.57 37.79 -4.34
C THR A 248 -23.15 36.49 -3.66
N SER A 249 -24.00 35.44 -3.63
CA SER A 249 -23.59 34.14 -3.09
C SER A 249 -23.57 33.05 -4.16
N VAL A 250 -22.48 32.28 -4.19
CA VAL A 250 -22.30 31.10 -5.05
C VAL A 250 -22.16 29.87 -4.17
N ALA A 251 -22.86 28.78 -4.47
CA ALA A 251 -22.63 27.47 -3.86
C ALA A 251 -21.51 26.76 -4.64
N LEU A 252 -20.58 26.13 -3.91
CA LEU A 252 -19.53 25.33 -4.53
C LEU A 252 -19.86 23.85 -4.35
N LYS A 253 -19.66 23.05 -5.40
CA LYS A 253 -19.84 21.60 -5.33
C LYS A 253 -18.64 20.92 -5.95
N ARG A 254 -17.99 20.02 -5.21
CA ARG A 254 -16.88 19.23 -5.75
C ARG A 254 -17.41 18.24 -6.79
N ILE A 255 -16.81 18.24 -7.97
CA ILE A 255 -17.24 17.44 -9.13
C ILE A 255 -16.29 16.28 -9.40
N ALA A 256 -14.99 16.55 -9.37
CA ALA A 256 -13.97 15.56 -9.66
C ALA A 256 -12.72 15.77 -8.80
N VAL A 257 -12.00 14.68 -8.56
CA VAL A 257 -10.72 14.63 -7.85
C VAL A 257 -9.79 13.77 -8.69
N GLY A 258 -8.57 14.27 -8.92
CA GLY A 258 -7.54 13.55 -9.66
C GLY A 258 -6.93 12.40 -8.86
N GLU A 259 -6.04 11.68 -9.53
CA GLU A 259 -5.23 10.65 -8.88
C GLU A 259 -4.28 11.23 -7.83
N HIS A 260 -3.88 10.41 -6.85
CA HIS A 260 -2.88 10.81 -5.85
C HIS A 260 -1.49 10.76 -6.47
N LEU A 261 -0.98 11.90 -6.93
CA LEU A 261 0.33 11.98 -7.57
C LEU A 261 1.41 12.15 -6.49
N LEU A 262 2.32 11.17 -6.40
CA LEU A 262 3.58 11.32 -5.64
C LEU A 262 4.55 12.16 -6.47
N LEU A 263 4.19 13.42 -6.67
CA LEU A 263 4.94 14.40 -7.44
C LEU A 263 4.74 15.76 -6.79
N GLY A 264 5.82 16.42 -6.36
CA GLY A 264 5.78 17.73 -5.71
C GLY A 264 7.13 18.44 -5.70
N GLY A 265 7.28 19.44 -4.83
CA GLY A 265 8.52 20.20 -4.67
C GLY A 265 9.76 19.36 -4.29
N ASP A 266 9.59 18.25 -3.58
CA ASP A 266 10.65 17.32 -3.16
C ASP A 266 11.27 16.61 -4.38
N ASN A 267 10.45 16.28 -5.39
CA ASN A 267 10.91 15.70 -6.66
C ASN A 267 11.79 16.69 -7.42
N LEU A 268 11.37 17.96 -7.44
CA LEU A 268 12.13 19.04 -8.03
C LEU A 268 13.47 19.21 -7.29
N ASP A 269 13.46 19.22 -5.96
CA ASP A 269 14.70 19.34 -5.15
C ASP A 269 15.70 18.23 -5.44
N GLN A 270 15.21 16.99 -5.55
CA GLN A 270 16.03 15.83 -5.87
C GLN A 270 16.56 15.90 -7.30
N ALA A 271 15.72 16.22 -8.29
CA ALA A 271 16.14 16.26 -9.69
C ALA A 271 17.22 17.30 -9.92
N LEU A 272 17.02 18.48 -9.33
CA LEU A 272 18.01 19.54 -9.35
C LEU A 272 19.31 19.09 -8.69
N ALA A 273 19.24 18.43 -7.54
CA ALA A 273 20.42 17.92 -6.85
C ALA A 273 21.20 16.92 -7.70
N PHE A 274 20.52 15.98 -8.37
CA PHE A 274 21.15 14.97 -9.24
C PHE A 274 21.77 15.55 -10.52
N GLN A 275 21.32 16.73 -10.95
CA GLN A 275 21.78 17.37 -12.18
C GLN A 275 22.96 18.34 -11.98
N LEU A 276 23.39 18.64 -10.75
CA LEU A 276 24.48 19.59 -10.49
C LEU A 276 25.83 19.13 -11.07
N ASP A 277 26.35 17.98 -10.62
CA ASP A 277 27.58 17.37 -11.13
C ASP A 277 27.51 15.84 -10.98
N PRO A 278 27.14 15.09 -12.04
CA PRO A 278 26.94 13.65 -11.97
C PRO A 278 28.15 12.85 -11.47
N LYS A 279 29.38 13.32 -11.74
CA LYS A 279 30.61 12.65 -11.30
C LYS A 279 30.84 12.86 -9.81
N GLN A 280 30.57 14.05 -9.30
CA GLN A 280 30.68 14.33 -7.87
C GLN A 280 29.55 13.70 -7.07
N ILE A 281 28.34 13.62 -7.64
CA ILE A 281 27.13 13.07 -7.01
C ILE A 281 27.21 11.56 -6.88
N SER A 282 27.64 10.84 -7.93
CA SER A 282 27.81 9.38 -7.89
C SER A 282 28.84 8.91 -6.84
N ALA A 283 29.75 9.80 -6.42
CA ALA A 283 30.71 9.54 -5.36
C ALA A 283 30.18 9.86 -3.94
N LEU A 284 28.97 10.42 -3.80
CA LEU A 284 28.37 10.72 -2.50
C LEU A 284 27.76 9.47 -1.86
N SER A 285 28.04 9.27 -0.57
CA SER A 285 27.24 8.35 0.26
C SER A 285 25.79 8.86 0.37
N ALA A 286 24.83 7.96 0.61
CA ALA A 286 23.40 8.30 0.78
C ALA A 286 23.14 9.45 1.77
N THR A 287 23.86 9.49 2.90
CA THR A 287 23.74 10.57 3.90
C THR A 287 24.16 11.93 3.34
N ARG A 288 25.24 11.97 2.54
CA ARG A 288 25.75 13.21 1.92
C ARG A 288 24.89 13.65 0.75
N LEU A 289 24.31 12.71 0.01
CA LEU A 289 23.30 12.99 -1.00
C LEU A 289 22.03 13.58 -0.37
N GLY A 290 21.56 13.04 0.76
CA GLY A 290 20.46 13.61 1.51
C GLY A 290 20.73 15.05 1.98
N ALA A 291 21.96 15.33 2.45
CA ALA A 291 22.37 16.69 2.80
C ALA A 291 22.43 17.63 1.57
N LEU A 292 22.87 17.14 0.41
CA LEU A 292 22.84 17.88 -0.85
C LEU A 292 21.40 18.26 -1.22
N VAL A 293 20.47 17.30 -1.23
CA VAL A 293 19.05 17.54 -1.55
C VAL A 293 18.44 18.61 -0.64
N GLN A 294 18.69 18.55 0.67
CA GLN A 294 18.20 19.58 1.61
C GLN A 294 18.76 20.98 1.29
N GLN A 295 20.04 21.09 0.93
CA GLN A 295 20.62 22.38 0.54
C GLN A 295 20.10 22.86 -0.82
N THR A 296 19.87 21.94 -1.76
CA THR A 296 19.26 22.25 -3.06
C THR A 296 17.86 22.80 -2.90
N ARG A 297 17.06 22.29 -1.95
CA ARG A 297 15.76 22.86 -1.60
C ARG A 297 15.87 24.33 -1.20
N GLN A 298 16.78 24.66 -0.29
CA GLN A 298 16.99 26.03 0.15
C GLN A 298 17.46 26.92 -1.00
N ALA A 299 18.33 26.40 -1.87
CA ALA A 299 18.79 27.11 -3.06
C ALA A 299 17.63 27.37 -4.04
N LYS A 300 16.78 26.37 -4.32
CA LYS A 300 15.58 26.49 -5.15
C LYS A 300 14.64 27.57 -4.61
N GLU A 301 14.28 27.49 -3.33
CA GLU A 301 13.37 28.45 -2.69
C GLU A 301 13.92 29.88 -2.77
N THR A 302 15.24 30.06 -2.62
CA THR A 302 15.91 31.36 -2.74
C THR A 302 15.95 31.85 -4.19
N LEU A 303 16.39 31.02 -5.14
CA LEU A 303 16.59 31.37 -6.56
C LEU A 303 15.28 31.56 -7.35
N LEU A 304 14.17 31.03 -6.84
CA LEU A 304 12.83 31.20 -7.42
C LEU A 304 11.99 32.28 -6.72
N GLY A 305 12.58 33.02 -5.76
CA GLY A 305 11.98 34.14 -5.05
C GLY A 305 12.00 35.47 -5.81
N LYS A 306 11.44 36.53 -5.19
CA LYS A 306 11.30 37.87 -5.80
C LYS A 306 12.66 38.58 -6.00
N ASP A 307 13.59 38.43 -5.05
CA ASP A 307 14.93 39.07 -5.06
C ASP A 307 16.07 38.04 -5.20
N ALA A 308 15.89 37.11 -6.12
CA ALA A 308 16.78 35.97 -6.28
C ALA A 308 18.14 36.35 -6.91
N PRO A 309 19.28 35.89 -6.34
CA PRO A 309 20.61 36.11 -6.91
C PRO A 309 20.80 35.35 -8.24
N GLU A 310 21.87 35.65 -8.98
CA GLU A 310 22.21 34.95 -10.23
C GLU A 310 22.65 33.49 -9.98
N SER A 311 23.39 33.25 -8.91
CA SER A 311 23.78 31.89 -8.49
C SER A 311 23.91 31.76 -6.96
N LEU A 312 23.91 30.52 -6.48
CA LEU A 312 24.21 30.16 -5.10
C LEU A 312 25.22 29.02 -5.04
N SER A 313 26.10 29.06 -4.02
CA SER A 313 27.03 27.96 -3.74
C SER A 313 26.50 27.09 -2.61
N ILE A 314 26.35 25.80 -2.89
CA ILE A 314 26.00 24.74 -1.95
C ILE A 314 27.28 24.06 -1.48
N THR A 315 27.43 23.84 -0.17
CA THR A 315 28.62 23.18 0.40
C THR A 315 28.23 21.94 1.20
N VAL A 316 28.59 20.76 0.71
CA VAL A 316 28.37 19.48 1.38
C VAL A 316 29.64 19.07 2.10
N LEU A 317 29.60 19.04 3.44
CA LEU A 317 30.76 18.69 4.28
C LEU A 317 31.22 17.22 4.06
N GLY A 318 32.47 16.95 4.41
CA GLY A 318 33.05 15.59 4.38
C GLY A 318 32.58 14.73 5.56
N GLY A 319 32.77 13.42 5.49
CA GLY A 319 32.46 12.48 6.59
C GLY A 319 33.64 12.23 7.54
N GLY A 320 33.34 11.83 8.79
CA GLY A 320 34.33 11.30 9.74
C GLY A 320 35.39 12.31 10.18
N SER A 321 36.66 11.86 10.28
CA SER A 321 37.80 12.71 10.69
C SER A 321 38.20 13.79 9.66
N ARG A 322 37.53 13.84 8.50
CA ARG A 322 37.75 14.83 7.42
C ARG A 322 36.52 15.69 7.14
N LEU A 323 35.82 16.14 8.19
CA LEU A 323 34.63 17.02 8.09
C LEU A 323 34.85 18.25 7.18
N ILE A 324 36.00 18.91 7.33
CA ILE A 324 36.35 20.12 6.56
C ILE A 324 37.16 19.76 5.29
N GLY A 325 38.13 18.83 5.41
CA GLY A 325 39.01 18.46 4.29
C GLY A 325 38.36 17.64 3.16
N GLY A 326 37.16 17.10 3.37
CA GLY A 326 36.39 16.35 2.39
C GLY A 326 35.15 17.09 1.86
N SER A 327 35.05 18.41 2.07
CA SER A 327 33.89 19.19 1.62
C SER A 327 33.84 19.29 0.10
N GLN A 328 32.65 19.13 -0.48
CA GLN A 328 32.37 19.35 -1.90
C GLN A 328 31.51 20.60 -2.06
N LYS A 329 31.83 21.42 -3.06
CA LYS A 329 31.07 22.63 -3.40
C LYS A 329 30.39 22.45 -4.74
N PHE A 330 29.14 22.86 -4.81
CA PHE A 330 28.32 22.87 -6.01
C PHE A 330 27.83 24.29 -6.25
N GLU A 331 27.75 24.70 -7.51
CA GLU A 331 27.18 25.99 -7.89
C GLU A 331 25.83 25.76 -8.58
N VAL A 332 24.82 26.51 -8.18
CA VAL A 332 23.47 26.47 -8.74
C VAL A 332 23.19 27.81 -9.40
N SER A 333 23.16 27.84 -10.73
CA SER A 333 22.76 29.02 -11.51
C SER A 333 21.24 29.11 -11.61
N ARG A 334 20.71 30.33 -11.47
CA ARG A 334 19.29 30.63 -11.62
C ARG A 334 18.78 30.27 -13.02
N ASP A 335 19.54 30.62 -14.06
CA ASP A 335 19.11 30.40 -15.44
C ASP A 335 19.05 28.92 -15.79
N THR A 336 20.04 28.14 -15.35
CA THR A 336 20.06 26.69 -15.50
C THR A 336 18.87 26.04 -14.78
N LEU A 337 18.60 26.48 -13.54
CA LEU A 337 17.45 26.02 -12.76
C LEU A 337 16.13 26.30 -13.48
N LEU A 338 15.94 27.52 -14.00
CA LEU A 338 14.74 27.90 -14.74
C LEU A 338 14.55 27.08 -16.01
N GLU A 339 15.63 26.80 -16.74
CA GLU A 339 15.59 25.98 -17.95
C GLU A 339 15.22 24.51 -17.64
N GLN A 340 15.79 23.94 -16.58
CA GLN A 340 15.44 22.59 -16.11
C GLN A 340 13.97 22.49 -15.71
N ILE A 341 13.47 23.51 -14.99
CA ILE A 341 12.05 23.59 -14.63
C ILE A 341 11.17 23.68 -15.87
N ARG A 342 11.53 24.54 -16.84
CA ARG A 342 10.73 24.76 -18.06
C ARG A 342 10.72 23.58 -19.00
N SER A 343 11.80 22.81 -19.07
CA SER A 343 11.93 21.67 -19.98
C SER A 343 11.45 20.36 -19.36
N GLY A 344 11.63 20.18 -18.04
CA GLY A 344 11.29 18.95 -17.32
C GLY A 344 9.94 19.00 -16.60
N PHE A 345 9.77 19.92 -15.66
CA PHE A 345 8.63 19.91 -14.72
C PHE A 345 7.42 20.71 -15.21
N PHE A 346 7.66 21.80 -15.94
CA PHE A 346 6.61 22.66 -16.52
C PHE A 346 6.83 22.91 -18.02
N PRO A 347 6.97 21.86 -18.85
CA PRO A 347 6.99 22.00 -20.30
C PRO A 347 5.67 22.56 -20.81
N LEU A 348 5.74 23.35 -21.89
CA LEU A 348 4.54 23.67 -22.66
C LEU A 348 4.16 22.44 -23.48
N VAL A 349 2.96 21.92 -23.25
CA VAL A 349 2.45 20.69 -23.86
C VAL A 349 1.07 20.92 -24.47
N SER A 350 0.68 20.06 -25.41
CA SER A 350 -0.69 20.05 -25.93
C SER A 350 -1.66 19.49 -24.89
N LEU A 351 -2.95 19.86 -24.95
CA LEU A 351 -3.96 19.29 -24.07
C LEU A 351 -4.16 17.78 -24.31
N ASP A 352 -3.86 17.30 -25.51
CA ASP A 352 -3.93 15.89 -25.89
C ASP A 352 -2.63 15.10 -25.60
N ASP A 353 -1.59 15.76 -25.08
CA ASP A 353 -0.35 15.08 -24.72
C ASP A 353 -0.61 14.11 -23.56
N LYS A 354 -0.08 12.90 -23.69
CA LYS A 354 -0.20 11.87 -22.66
C LYS A 354 0.96 11.94 -21.69
N VAL A 355 0.70 11.51 -20.45
CA VAL A 355 1.74 11.21 -19.46
C VAL A 355 2.71 10.19 -20.06
N GLN A 356 4.00 10.53 -20.00
CA GLN A 356 5.07 9.73 -20.58
C GLN A 356 5.57 8.71 -19.56
N LYS A 357 5.60 7.43 -19.96
CA LYS A 357 6.31 6.42 -19.21
C LYS A 357 7.79 6.52 -19.56
N SER A 358 8.57 7.11 -18.66
CA SER A 358 10.01 7.17 -18.73
C SER A 358 10.61 5.89 -18.14
N ASP A 359 11.55 5.25 -18.85
CA ASP A 359 12.43 4.22 -18.27
C ASP A 359 13.41 4.82 -17.25
N TYR A 360 13.60 6.14 -17.30
CA TYR A 360 14.37 6.95 -16.37
C TYR A 360 13.45 7.42 -15.25
N ALA A 361 12.88 6.48 -14.48
CA ALA A 361 12.33 6.83 -13.19
C ALA A 361 13.47 7.40 -12.36
N MET A 362 13.29 8.58 -11.78
CA MET A 362 14.20 9.06 -10.76
C MET A 362 14.09 8.10 -9.57
N HIS A 363 14.90 7.05 -9.58
CA HIS A 363 15.01 6.06 -8.51
C HIS A 363 15.66 6.75 -7.31
N THR A 364 14.91 7.61 -6.64
CA THR A 364 15.30 8.14 -5.34
C THR A 364 14.80 7.19 -4.26
N LEU A 365 15.48 7.21 -3.12
CA LEU A 365 15.29 6.33 -1.97
C LEU A 365 13.81 6.22 -1.52
N GLY A 366 13.05 5.28 -2.08
CA GLY A 366 11.93 4.61 -1.43
C GLY A 366 10.50 4.91 -1.88
N LEU A 367 10.16 6.15 -2.22
CA LEU A 367 8.80 6.49 -2.69
C LEU A 367 8.73 6.32 -4.22
N PRO A 368 7.72 5.62 -4.78
CA PRO A 368 7.57 5.47 -6.21
C PRO A 368 6.99 6.76 -6.81
N TYR A 369 7.88 7.72 -7.02
CA TYR A 369 7.50 8.95 -7.67
C TYR A 369 6.98 8.70 -9.09
N GLU A 370 6.14 9.61 -9.56
CA GLU A 370 5.64 9.57 -10.93
C GLU A 370 6.79 9.49 -11.94
N SER A 371 6.69 8.56 -12.90
CA SER A 371 7.72 8.39 -13.94
C SER A 371 7.85 9.63 -14.82
N ASP A 372 6.75 10.36 -14.98
CA ASP A 372 6.72 11.64 -15.68
C ASP A 372 6.79 12.79 -14.66
N PRO A 373 7.89 13.56 -14.62
CA PRO A 373 8.00 14.71 -13.72
C PRO A 373 7.21 15.94 -14.19
N ALA A 374 6.62 15.91 -15.40
CA ALA A 374 5.93 17.07 -15.96
C ALA A 374 4.53 17.25 -15.35
N PHE A 375 4.40 18.16 -14.37
CA PHE A 375 3.12 18.55 -13.78
C PHE A 375 2.08 18.95 -14.85
N THR A 376 2.52 19.58 -15.94
CA THR A 376 1.63 20.01 -17.02
C THR A 376 1.02 18.85 -17.80
N ARG A 377 1.71 17.72 -17.98
CA ARG A 377 1.12 16.54 -18.66
C ARG A 377 0.11 15.82 -17.77
N HIS A 378 0.39 15.70 -16.48
CA HIS A 378 -0.57 15.17 -15.51
C HIS A 378 -1.84 16.03 -15.43
N LEU A 379 -1.67 17.36 -15.44
CA LEU A 379 -2.80 18.28 -15.46
C LEU A 379 -3.61 18.19 -16.77
N ALA A 380 -2.94 18.05 -17.93
CA ALA A 380 -3.60 17.83 -19.21
C ALA A 380 -4.42 16.53 -19.19
N ALA A 381 -3.85 15.44 -18.68
CA ALA A 381 -4.55 14.17 -18.54
C ALA A 381 -5.80 14.27 -17.65
N PHE A 382 -5.69 14.96 -16.51
CA PHE A 382 -6.83 15.22 -15.61
C PHE A 382 -7.94 16.02 -16.31
N LEU A 383 -7.60 17.12 -17.00
CA LEU A 383 -8.57 17.93 -17.71
C LEU A 383 -9.24 17.15 -18.86
N GLN A 384 -8.47 16.35 -19.60
CA GLN A 384 -8.99 15.52 -20.69
C GLN A 384 -9.93 14.43 -20.18
N GLN A 385 -9.60 13.79 -19.05
CA GLN A 385 -10.45 12.79 -18.39
C GLN A 385 -11.81 13.38 -17.99
N HIS A 386 -11.85 14.67 -17.63
CA HIS A 386 -13.08 15.36 -17.20
C HIS A 386 -13.67 16.32 -18.23
N LYS A 387 -13.19 16.26 -19.49
CA LYS A 387 -13.57 17.18 -20.57
C LYS A 387 -15.08 17.31 -20.74
N THR A 388 -15.81 16.19 -20.75
CA THR A 388 -17.27 16.19 -20.93
C THR A 388 -17.99 16.98 -19.83
N VAL A 389 -17.52 16.89 -18.59
CA VAL A 389 -18.13 17.58 -17.45
C VAL A 389 -17.76 19.07 -17.45
N ILE A 390 -16.54 19.40 -17.87
CA ILE A 390 -16.10 20.78 -18.06
C ILE A 390 -16.94 21.43 -19.17
N GLU A 391 -17.05 20.80 -20.33
CA GLU A 391 -17.84 21.29 -21.48
C GLU A 391 -19.32 21.47 -21.14
N ALA A 392 -19.91 20.53 -20.39
CA ALA A 392 -21.28 20.64 -19.94
C ALA A 392 -21.52 21.84 -19.00
N ALA A 393 -20.52 22.23 -18.20
CA ALA A 393 -20.63 23.32 -17.25
C ALA A 393 -20.26 24.70 -17.85
N THR A 394 -19.16 24.78 -18.60
CA THR A 394 -18.58 26.05 -19.09
C THR A 394 -18.89 26.34 -20.55
N GLY A 395 -19.30 25.33 -21.33
CA GLY A 395 -19.39 25.41 -22.80
C GLY A 395 -18.01 25.48 -23.48
N SER A 396 -16.93 25.20 -22.76
CA SER A 396 -15.55 25.17 -23.24
C SER A 396 -14.84 23.89 -22.81
N SER A 397 -13.74 23.53 -23.44
CA SER A 397 -12.87 22.42 -23.01
C SER A 397 -12.05 22.73 -21.75
N MET A 398 -12.10 23.98 -21.25
CA MET A 398 -11.34 24.44 -20.10
C MET A 398 -12.23 25.00 -18.98
N PRO A 399 -11.79 24.91 -17.70
CA PRO A 399 -12.41 25.61 -16.57
C PRO A 399 -12.31 27.14 -16.70
N ASP A 400 -13.19 27.88 -16.02
CA ASP A 400 -13.21 29.34 -16.12
C ASP A 400 -12.21 30.02 -15.17
N ALA A 401 -11.87 29.36 -14.07
CA ALA A 401 -11.01 29.87 -13.02
C ALA A 401 -10.06 28.79 -12.50
N VAL A 402 -8.91 29.22 -11.96
CA VAL A 402 -7.93 28.35 -11.29
C VAL A 402 -7.53 28.91 -9.94
N LEU A 403 -7.57 28.09 -8.89
CA LEU A 403 -7.04 28.36 -7.56
C LEU A 403 -5.75 27.57 -7.37
N PHE A 404 -4.64 28.28 -7.18
CA PHE A 404 -3.33 27.68 -6.90
C PHE A 404 -3.13 27.53 -5.39
N ASN A 405 -2.85 26.32 -4.93
CA ASN A 405 -2.58 25.99 -3.53
C ASN A 405 -1.28 25.18 -3.39
N GLY A 406 -0.66 25.25 -2.21
CA GLY A 406 0.56 24.50 -1.91
C GLY A 406 1.85 25.31 -2.13
N GLY A 407 2.89 24.89 -1.40
CA GLY A 407 4.13 25.67 -1.24
C GLY A 407 4.94 25.87 -2.53
N LEU A 408 4.70 25.09 -3.58
CA LEU A 408 5.36 25.29 -4.87
C LEU A 408 5.01 26.66 -5.48
N PHE A 409 3.77 27.13 -5.28
CA PHE A 409 3.29 28.39 -5.82
C PHE A 409 3.69 29.63 -5.00
N ASN A 410 4.52 29.45 -3.96
CA ASN A 410 5.27 30.57 -3.37
C ASN A 410 6.18 31.25 -4.41
N SER A 411 6.60 30.54 -5.46
CA SER A 411 7.32 31.13 -6.59
C SER A 411 6.36 31.78 -7.59
N PRO A 412 6.44 33.12 -7.79
CA PRO A 412 5.67 33.79 -8.83
C PRO A 412 6.01 33.28 -10.23
N VAL A 413 7.23 32.81 -10.44
CA VAL A 413 7.71 32.30 -11.74
C VAL A 413 7.01 30.99 -12.10
N LEU A 414 6.91 30.05 -11.15
CA LEU A 414 6.22 28.78 -11.36
C LEU A 414 4.72 28.99 -11.56
N LYS A 415 4.12 29.87 -10.76
CA LYS A 415 2.70 30.24 -10.89
C LYS A 415 2.40 30.86 -12.26
N ALA A 416 3.23 31.81 -12.72
CA ALA A 416 3.08 32.43 -14.03
C ALA A 416 3.23 31.42 -15.17
N ARG A 417 4.19 30.49 -15.05
CA ARG A 417 4.41 29.42 -16.03
C ARG A 417 3.22 28.47 -16.16
N LEU A 418 2.65 28.04 -15.04
CA LEU A 418 1.48 27.16 -15.10
C LEU A 418 0.24 27.91 -15.62
N LEU A 419 0.08 29.18 -15.27
CA LEU A 419 -0.99 30.02 -15.83
C LEU A 419 -0.82 30.27 -17.33
N GLU A 420 0.41 30.42 -17.82
CA GLU A 420 0.72 30.47 -19.26
C GLU A 420 0.25 29.20 -19.98
N GLN A 421 0.58 28.03 -19.44
CA GLN A 421 0.13 26.74 -19.98
C GLN A 421 -1.40 26.63 -20.01
N LEU A 422 -2.08 26.98 -18.92
CA LEU A 422 -3.53 26.94 -18.82
C LEU A 422 -4.20 27.88 -19.84
N ASN A 423 -3.67 29.08 -20.01
CA ASN A 423 -4.15 30.03 -21.02
C ASN A 423 -3.85 29.55 -22.44
N ALA A 424 -2.76 28.81 -22.67
CA ALA A 424 -2.46 28.23 -23.99
C ALA A 424 -3.49 27.16 -24.41
N TRP A 425 -4.09 26.45 -23.46
CA TRP A 425 -5.17 25.48 -23.73
C TRP A 425 -6.56 26.11 -23.84
N SER A 426 -6.72 27.35 -23.36
CA SER A 426 -8.02 28.00 -23.28
C SER A 426 -8.23 29.03 -24.38
N ALA A 427 -9.44 29.08 -24.95
CA ALA A 427 -9.82 30.12 -25.90
C ALA A 427 -10.04 31.49 -25.23
N LYS A 428 -10.25 31.51 -23.91
CA LYS A 428 -10.45 32.73 -23.10
C LYS A 428 -9.47 32.75 -21.93
N PRO A 429 -9.01 33.92 -21.48
CA PRO A 429 -8.15 33.99 -20.30
C PRO A 429 -8.80 33.35 -19.06
N ILE A 430 -8.08 32.45 -18.41
CA ILE A 430 -8.52 31.80 -17.16
C ILE A 430 -8.32 32.77 -16.00
N LEU A 431 -9.33 32.90 -15.15
CA LEU A 431 -9.24 33.70 -13.93
C LEU A 431 -8.31 33.03 -12.92
N ALA A 432 -7.12 33.59 -12.71
CA ALA A 432 -6.22 33.15 -11.65
C ALA A 432 -6.68 33.68 -10.29
N CYS A 433 -7.25 32.81 -9.47
CA CYS A 433 -7.63 33.06 -8.10
C CYS A 433 -6.36 33.08 -7.24
N SER A 434 -5.87 34.28 -6.90
CA SER A 434 -4.73 34.44 -6.00
C SER A 434 -5.18 34.41 -4.55
N ALA A 435 -4.75 33.39 -3.81
CA ALA A 435 -4.57 33.50 -2.37
C ALA A 435 -3.28 34.30 -2.10
N ASP A 436 -3.33 35.24 -1.16
CA ASP A 436 -2.16 36.05 -0.80
C ASP A 436 -1.09 35.22 -0.11
N GLU A 437 -1.51 34.13 0.57
CA GLU A 437 -0.66 33.28 1.39
C GLU A 437 -1.04 31.80 1.17
N PRO A 438 -0.34 31.06 0.28
CA PRO A 438 -0.71 29.69 -0.08
C PRO A 438 -0.31 28.64 0.98
N ASN A 439 0.52 29.01 1.97
CA ASN A 439 1.05 28.05 2.96
C ASN A 439 0.10 27.82 4.14
N ASP A 440 -0.82 28.74 4.39
CA ASP A 440 -1.72 28.81 5.53
C ASP A 440 -3.20 28.88 5.10
N ALA A 441 -3.47 29.09 3.81
CA ALA A 441 -4.81 29.05 3.23
C ALA A 441 -5.60 27.80 3.62
N VAL A 442 -4.96 26.63 3.64
CA VAL A 442 -5.58 25.35 4.03
C VAL A 442 -5.98 25.37 5.51
N ALA A 443 -5.07 25.73 6.41
CA ALA A 443 -5.35 25.79 7.85
C ALA A 443 -6.42 26.84 8.17
N LYS A 444 -6.30 28.05 7.61
CA LYS A 444 -7.28 29.15 7.76
C LYS A 444 -8.65 28.73 7.22
N GLY A 445 -8.67 28.16 6.03
CA GLY A 445 -9.88 27.64 5.38
C GLY A 445 -10.56 26.52 6.17
N ALA A 446 -9.80 25.67 6.86
CA ALA A 446 -10.34 24.64 7.74
C ALA A 446 -11.06 25.22 8.97
N ALA A 447 -10.53 26.29 9.59
CA ALA A 447 -11.23 26.98 10.67
C ALA A 447 -12.49 27.70 10.16
N MET A 448 -12.43 28.31 8.97
CA MET A 448 -13.59 28.94 8.31
C MET A 448 -14.67 27.92 7.94
N TYR A 449 -14.29 26.72 7.49
CA TYR A 449 -15.23 25.62 7.24
C TYR A 449 -16.04 25.27 8.48
N LEU A 450 -15.38 25.12 9.64
CA LEU A 450 -16.08 24.82 10.90
C LEU A 450 -17.05 25.93 11.30
N ASN A 451 -16.70 27.19 11.02
CA ASN A 451 -17.59 28.32 11.24
C ASN A 451 -18.83 28.24 10.31
N ALA A 452 -18.61 27.88 9.05
CA ALA A 452 -19.67 27.72 8.07
C ALA A 452 -20.65 26.57 8.37
N LEU A 453 -20.25 25.58 9.19
CA LEU A 453 -21.13 24.47 9.61
C LEU A 453 -22.29 24.91 10.52
N VAL A 454 -22.19 26.08 11.17
CA VAL A 454 -23.16 26.54 12.18
C VAL A 454 -24.11 27.63 11.65
N GLY A 455 -23.76 28.29 10.53
CA GLY A 455 -24.55 29.39 9.95
C GLY A 455 -25.24 29.06 8.61
N ASP A 456 -26.04 29.99 8.10
CA ASP A 456 -26.68 29.96 6.75
C ASP A 456 -25.67 30.26 5.60
N SER A 457 -24.38 30.19 5.87
CA SER A 457 -23.32 30.49 4.90
C SER A 457 -23.19 29.42 3.81
N THR A 458 -22.63 29.82 2.68
CA THR A 458 -22.30 28.96 1.54
C THR A 458 -21.67 27.63 1.96
N ARG A 459 -22.44 26.54 1.81
CA ARG A 459 -21.94 25.18 2.07
C ARG A 459 -21.30 24.63 0.81
N ILE A 460 -20.07 24.15 0.93
CA ILE A 460 -19.45 23.31 -0.10
C ILE A 460 -19.92 21.88 0.13
N GLU A 461 -20.84 21.38 -0.69
CA GLU A 461 -21.28 19.98 -0.64
C GLU A 461 -20.18 19.07 -1.19
N SER A 462 -19.71 18.14 -0.35
CA SER A 462 -18.70 17.14 -0.69
C SER A 462 -19.22 15.76 -0.27
N GLY A 463 -19.74 15.00 -1.23
CA GLY A 463 -20.08 13.58 -1.05
C GLY A 463 -18.84 12.69 -1.14
N VAL A 464 -19.03 11.37 -1.16
CA VAL A 464 -17.93 10.41 -1.38
C VAL A 464 -17.22 10.69 -2.72
N ALA A 465 -15.88 10.61 -2.74
CA ALA A 465 -15.06 10.95 -3.91
C ALA A 465 -15.18 9.92 -5.06
N HIS A 466 -15.19 8.63 -4.73
CA HIS A 466 -15.29 7.54 -5.69
C HIS A 466 -16.34 6.54 -5.25
N SER A 467 -16.92 5.81 -6.21
CA SER A 467 -17.80 4.70 -5.84
C SER A 467 -16.98 3.51 -5.36
N LEU A 468 -17.48 2.79 -4.35
CA LEU A 468 -16.81 1.65 -3.72
C LEU A 468 -17.52 0.32 -4.01
N TYR A 469 -16.73 -0.73 -4.13
CA TYR A 469 -17.16 -2.09 -4.43
C TYR A 469 -16.44 -3.11 -3.54
N LEU A 470 -17.13 -4.18 -3.15
CA LEU A 470 -16.53 -5.33 -2.48
C LEU A 470 -16.44 -6.52 -3.44
N GLN A 471 -15.31 -7.23 -3.39
CA GLN A 471 -15.18 -8.50 -4.06
C GLN A 471 -15.89 -9.60 -3.25
N VAL A 472 -16.83 -10.29 -3.90
CA VAL A 472 -17.70 -11.32 -3.30
C VAL A 472 -17.55 -12.68 -4.01
N GLY A 473 -16.66 -12.75 -5.00
CA GLY A 473 -16.35 -13.95 -5.77
C GLY A 473 -15.20 -13.71 -6.76
N GLU A 474 -14.86 -14.75 -7.54
CA GLU A 474 -13.91 -14.62 -8.65
C GLU A 474 -14.52 -13.69 -9.73
N ASP A 475 -13.93 -12.51 -9.94
CA ASP A 475 -14.39 -11.45 -10.85
C ASP A 475 -15.85 -10.97 -10.59
N GLN A 476 -16.27 -10.99 -9.32
CA GLN A 476 -17.58 -10.49 -8.90
C GLN A 476 -17.42 -9.39 -7.85
N PHE A 477 -17.86 -8.19 -8.22
CA PHE A 477 -17.74 -6.98 -7.42
C PHE A 477 -19.12 -6.38 -7.21
N VAL A 478 -19.55 -6.28 -5.95
CA VAL A 478 -20.84 -5.67 -5.59
C VAL A 478 -20.65 -4.21 -5.25
N GLY A 479 -21.45 -3.32 -5.86
CA GLY A 479 -21.44 -1.90 -5.52
C GLY A 479 -21.97 -1.68 -4.10
N ILE A 480 -21.19 -1.05 -3.24
CA ILE A 480 -21.55 -0.85 -1.83
C ILE A 480 -21.78 0.61 -1.45
N LEU A 481 -21.16 1.56 -2.17
CA LEU A 481 -21.25 2.98 -1.84
C LEU A 481 -21.07 3.83 -3.11
N PRO A 482 -22.11 4.52 -3.60
CA PRO A 482 -21.98 5.38 -4.78
C PRO A 482 -21.16 6.66 -4.54
N LYS A 483 -20.49 7.13 -5.61
CA LYS A 483 -19.90 8.48 -5.65
C LYS A 483 -20.97 9.53 -5.36
N GLY A 484 -20.62 10.54 -4.56
CA GLY A 484 -21.53 11.64 -4.21
C GLY A 484 -22.50 11.35 -3.06
N THR A 485 -22.55 10.12 -2.53
CA THR A 485 -23.30 9.82 -1.28
C THR A 485 -22.90 10.79 -0.18
N LEU A 486 -23.88 11.30 0.56
CA LEU A 486 -23.63 12.27 1.62
C LEU A 486 -22.98 11.58 2.83
N LYS A 487 -22.01 12.26 3.45
CA LYS A 487 -21.44 11.80 4.72
C LYS A 487 -22.56 11.71 5.78
N GLY A 488 -22.54 10.66 6.59
CA GLY A 488 -23.59 10.38 7.58
C GLY A 488 -24.72 9.48 7.06
N GLU A 489 -24.87 9.28 5.75
CA GLU A 489 -25.90 8.42 5.19
C GLU A 489 -25.55 6.93 5.34
N VAL A 490 -26.45 6.13 5.94
CA VAL A 490 -26.29 4.67 6.06
C VAL A 490 -27.02 3.99 4.92
N ILE A 491 -26.27 3.31 4.05
CA ILE A 491 -26.79 2.49 2.96
C ILE A 491 -26.86 1.05 3.44
N ARG A 492 -28.06 0.47 3.40
CA ARG A 492 -28.28 -0.96 3.67
C ARG A 492 -28.49 -1.67 2.34
N LEU A 493 -27.71 -2.73 2.09
CA LEU A 493 -27.88 -3.56 0.91
C LEU A 493 -29.08 -4.48 1.10
N GLU A 494 -29.90 -4.67 0.07
CA GLU A 494 -31.06 -5.58 0.12
C GLU A 494 -30.66 -7.05 -0.12
N GLN A 495 -29.47 -7.27 -0.67
CA GLN A 495 -28.91 -8.59 -0.93
C GLN A 495 -28.55 -9.29 0.38
N GLU A 496 -28.91 -10.56 0.49
CA GLU A 496 -28.37 -11.44 1.51
C GLU A 496 -26.99 -11.94 1.08
N PHE A 497 -26.07 -12.01 2.04
CA PHE A 497 -24.74 -12.56 1.85
C PHE A 497 -24.48 -13.67 2.86
N PHE A 498 -23.60 -14.59 2.52
CA PHE A 498 -23.22 -15.70 3.38
C PHE A 498 -21.76 -15.57 3.84
N VAL A 499 -21.54 -15.79 5.14
CA VAL A 499 -20.22 -15.81 5.77
C VAL A 499 -20.01 -17.12 6.51
N THR A 500 -18.75 -17.59 6.60
CA THR A 500 -18.39 -18.81 7.34
C THR A 500 -17.84 -18.43 8.72
N LEU A 501 -18.47 -18.91 9.79
CA LEU A 501 -18.00 -18.68 11.16
C LEU A 501 -16.77 -19.52 11.52
N GLY A 502 -15.97 -19.05 12.47
CA GLY A 502 -14.78 -19.74 12.99
C GLY A 502 -13.53 -19.63 12.08
N GLN A 503 -13.54 -18.74 11.10
CA GLN A 503 -12.41 -18.50 10.19
C GLN A 503 -12.12 -17.01 10.06
N GLN A 504 -10.84 -16.67 9.90
CA GLN A 504 -10.44 -15.34 9.48
C GLN A 504 -10.68 -15.21 7.98
N VAL A 505 -11.40 -14.17 7.60
CA VAL A 505 -11.85 -13.97 6.22
C VAL A 505 -11.49 -12.58 5.70
N GLN A 506 -11.38 -12.47 4.38
CA GLN A 506 -11.02 -11.21 3.70
C GLN A 506 -12.13 -10.70 2.78
N PHE A 507 -12.22 -9.37 2.69
CA PHE A 507 -13.15 -8.61 1.86
C PHE A 507 -12.37 -7.57 1.04
N PRO A 508 -11.84 -7.95 -0.13
CA PRO A 508 -11.13 -7.02 -1.00
C PRO A 508 -12.03 -5.85 -1.43
N LEU A 509 -11.54 -4.61 -1.24
CA LEU A 509 -12.23 -3.36 -1.49
C LEU A 509 -11.65 -2.67 -2.73
N TYR A 510 -12.53 -2.20 -3.60
CA TYR A 510 -12.20 -1.57 -4.87
C TYR A 510 -12.91 -0.22 -5.02
N ARG A 511 -12.30 0.72 -5.74
CA ARG A 511 -12.95 1.96 -6.22
C ARG A 511 -13.19 1.87 -7.72
N SER A 512 -14.19 2.57 -8.22
CA SER A 512 -14.36 2.73 -9.67
C SER A 512 -13.68 3.97 -10.21
N ASP A 513 -13.41 3.97 -11.51
CA ASP A 513 -13.20 5.19 -12.27
C ASP A 513 -14.43 6.12 -12.18
N ASP A 514 -14.19 7.42 -12.40
CA ASP A 514 -15.16 8.49 -12.24
C ASP A 514 -16.36 8.42 -13.22
N HIS A 515 -16.21 7.71 -14.33
CA HIS A 515 -17.25 7.55 -15.36
C HIS A 515 -18.16 6.33 -15.13
N LEU A 516 -17.93 5.57 -14.07
CA LEU A 516 -18.67 4.34 -13.77
C LEU A 516 -19.77 4.60 -12.74
N ASP A 517 -21.00 4.39 -13.18
CA ASP A 517 -22.16 4.46 -12.30
C ASP A 517 -22.19 3.27 -11.34
N CYS A 518 -22.26 3.57 -10.05
CA CYS A 518 -22.42 2.57 -9.00
C CYS A 518 -23.89 2.38 -8.66
N VAL A 519 -24.39 1.19 -8.98
CA VAL A 519 -25.71 0.72 -8.54
C VAL A 519 -25.51 -0.17 -7.32
N ILE A 520 -26.06 0.26 -6.19
CA ILE A 520 -25.95 -0.46 -4.91
C ILE A 520 -26.46 -1.90 -5.08
N GLY A 521 -25.68 -2.86 -4.59
CA GLY A 521 -26.03 -4.27 -4.61
C GLY A 521 -25.93 -4.96 -5.97
N LYS A 522 -25.67 -4.21 -7.05
CA LYS A 522 -25.46 -4.79 -8.38
C LYS A 522 -24.04 -5.34 -8.50
N VAL A 523 -23.95 -6.59 -8.95
CA VAL A 523 -22.67 -7.26 -9.22
C VAL A 523 -22.18 -6.91 -10.63
N ARG A 524 -20.87 -6.69 -10.75
CA ARG A 524 -20.16 -6.45 -12.01
C ARG A 524 -18.81 -7.17 -12.04
N ASN A 525 -18.15 -7.13 -13.19
CA ASN A 525 -16.75 -7.53 -13.38
C ASN A 525 -15.78 -6.41 -12.94
N GLN A 526 -14.48 -6.71 -12.90
CA GLN A 526 -13.42 -5.79 -12.45
C GLN A 526 -13.20 -4.59 -13.38
N GLU A 527 -13.76 -4.57 -14.59
CA GLU A 527 -13.46 -3.54 -15.59
C GLU A 527 -13.70 -2.12 -15.06
N GLY A 528 -12.63 -1.32 -15.04
CA GLY A 528 -12.61 0.05 -14.50
C GLY A 528 -12.71 0.14 -12.96
N LEU A 529 -12.45 -0.97 -12.26
CA LEU A 529 -12.32 -1.04 -10.81
C LEU A 529 -10.85 -1.20 -10.42
N HIS A 530 -10.40 -0.37 -9.49
CA HIS A 530 -9.05 -0.36 -8.95
C HIS A 530 -9.06 -0.84 -7.51
N TYR A 531 -8.18 -1.80 -7.21
CA TYR A 531 -7.99 -2.27 -5.85
C TYR A 531 -7.54 -1.13 -4.93
N ILE A 532 -8.12 -1.07 -3.73
CA ILE A 532 -7.76 -0.11 -2.68
C ILE A 532 -7.02 -0.82 -1.56
N SER A 533 -7.72 -1.72 -0.88
CA SER A 533 -7.28 -2.38 0.33
C SER A 533 -8.16 -3.61 0.59
N THR A 534 -7.90 -4.33 1.67
CA THR A 534 -8.69 -5.49 2.07
C THR A 534 -9.26 -5.24 3.45
N LEU A 535 -10.57 -5.41 3.62
CA LEU A 535 -11.17 -5.45 4.95
C LEU A 535 -11.08 -6.86 5.52
N MET A 536 -10.96 -6.99 6.83
CA MET A 536 -10.91 -8.26 7.54
C MET A 536 -11.78 -8.19 8.79
N THR A 537 -12.29 -9.35 9.19
CA THR A 537 -12.87 -9.56 10.53
C THR A 537 -12.64 -11.00 10.93
N GLU A 538 -12.57 -11.25 12.23
CA GLU A 538 -12.75 -12.58 12.79
C GLU A 538 -14.25 -12.77 13.08
N LEU A 539 -14.78 -13.93 12.68
CA LEU A 539 -16.17 -14.29 12.90
C LEU A 539 -16.22 -15.37 13.98
N ASP A 540 -16.63 -15.00 15.20
CA ASP A 540 -16.69 -15.91 16.35
C ASP A 540 -17.62 -17.11 16.07
N GLY A 541 -17.18 -18.33 16.43
CA GLY A 541 -17.94 -19.57 16.22
C GLY A 541 -17.62 -20.66 17.25
N THR A 542 -18.64 -21.38 17.71
CA THR A 542 -18.51 -22.45 18.73
C THR A 542 -18.14 -23.83 18.16
N SER A 543 -18.09 -23.98 16.84
CA SER A 543 -17.75 -25.23 16.13
C SER A 543 -17.32 -24.95 14.68
N ASP A 544 -16.42 -25.77 14.13
CA ASP A 544 -15.95 -25.65 12.74
C ASP A 544 -17.13 -25.62 11.73
N SER A 545 -17.16 -24.60 10.87
CA SER A 545 -17.93 -24.51 9.61
C SER A 545 -19.46 -24.40 9.66
N GLN A 546 -20.01 -23.38 10.34
CA GLN A 546 -21.41 -22.97 10.16
C GLN A 546 -21.50 -21.75 9.24
N GLU A 547 -22.27 -21.83 8.15
CA GLU A 547 -22.59 -20.69 7.28
C GLU A 547 -23.73 -19.85 7.91
N MET A 548 -23.61 -18.52 7.85
CA MET A 548 -24.59 -17.57 8.36
C MET A 548 -24.95 -16.53 7.30
N SER A 549 -26.26 -16.22 7.20
CA SER A 549 -26.76 -15.12 6.36
C SER A 549 -26.63 -13.78 7.08
N VAL A 550 -26.08 -12.79 6.38
CA VAL A 550 -25.81 -11.43 6.85
C VAL A 550 -26.24 -10.40 5.81
N ILE A 551 -26.55 -9.20 6.28
CA ILE A 551 -26.83 -8.02 5.46
C ILE A 551 -25.76 -6.96 5.69
N LEU A 552 -25.24 -6.40 4.61
CA LEU A 552 -24.27 -5.32 4.66
C LEU A 552 -24.95 -3.98 4.96
N SER A 553 -24.37 -3.23 5.89
CA SER A 553 -24.64 -1.80 6.07
C SER A 553 -23.35 -1.03 5.90
N VAL A 554 -23.38 0.01 5.06
CA VAL A 554 -22.21 0.77 4.65
C VAL A 554 -22.50 2.25 4.82
N GLN A 555 -21.52 2.98 5.35
CA GLN A 555 -21.64 4.41 5.56
C GLN A 555 -20.28 5.07 5.38
N MET A 556 -20.28 6.25 4.77
CA MET A 556 -19.20 7.21 4.97
C MET A 556 -19.55 8.04 6.21
N THR A 557 -18.78 7.90 7.30
CA THR A 557 -19.06 8.63 8.55
C THR A 557 -19.00 10.15 8.34
N GLU A 558 -19.56 10.95 9.26
CA GLU A 558 -19.45 12.42 9.21
C GLU A 558 -17.99 12.90 9.17
N VAL A 559 -17.09 12.13 9.78
CA VAL A 559 -15.65 12.35 9.77
C VAL A 559 -14.96 11.85 8.50
N GLY A 560 -15.68 11.31 7.51
CA GLY A 560 -15.12 10.92 6.21
C GLY A 560 -14.30 9.63 6.23
N VAL A 561 -14.65 8.68 7.10
CA VAL A 561 -14.08 7.32 7.12
C VAL A 561 -15.15 6.29 6.75
N LEU A 562 -14.80 5.35 5.87
CA LEU A 562 -15.63 4.22 5.49
C LEU A 562 -15.89 3.30 6.69
N GLN A 563 -17.15 2.94 6.89
CA GLN A 563 -17.58 1.90 7.81
C GLN A 563 -18.40 0.86 7.05
N VAL A 564 -18.02 -0.42 7.20
CA VAL A 564 -18.77 -1.56 6.66
C VAL A 564 -19.10 -2.51 7.81
N MET A 565 -20.39 -2.81 7.95
CA MET A 565 -20.93 -3.70 9.00
C MET A 565 -21.60 -4.91 8.36
N LEU A 566 -21.29 -6.10 8.87
CA LEU A 566 -22.05 -7.33 8.65
C LEU A 566 -23.10 -7.44 9.76
N ASN A 567 -24.38 -7.51 9.39
CA ASN A 567 -25.48 -7.66 10.34
C ASN A 567 -26.13 -9.03 10.15
N ALA A 568 -26.07 -9.90 11.15
CA ALA A 568 -26.76 -11.18 11.09
C ALA A 568 -28.29 -11.00 11.08
N ASN A 569 -28.99 -11.93 10.42
CA ASN A 569 -30.46 -11.94 10.39
C ASN A 569 -31.10 -12.10 11.79
N ASN A 570 -30.34 -12.57 12.79
CA ASN A 570 -30.80 -12.67 14.18
C ASN A 570 -30.81 -11.31 14.93
N GLN A 571 -30.35 -10.24 14.29
CA GLN A 571 -30.23 -8.86 14.81
C GLN A 571 -29.38 -8.68 16.09
N LYS A 572 -28.73 -9.74 16.59
CA LYS A 572 -27.86 -9.69 17.77
C LYS A 572 -26.39 -9.64 17.40
N ASP A 573 -26.01 -10.36 16.36
CA ASP A 573 -24.61 -10.45 15.96
C ASP A 573 -24.31 -9.41 14.87
N GLN A 574 -23.34 -8.53 15.15
CA GLN A 574 -22.87 -7.50 14.24
C GLN A 574 -21.35 -7.49 14.24
N TRP A 575 -20.74 -7.56 13.06
CA TRP A 575 -19.28 -7.49 12.91
C TRP A 575 -18.91 -6.28 12.08
N ARG A 576 -17.95 -5.51 12.58
CA ARG A 576 -17.34 -4.42 11.85
C ARG A 576 -16.21 -4.99 11.00
N LEU A 577 -16.18 -4.63 9.72
CA LEU A 577 -15.04 -4.93 8.87
C LEU A 577 -14.00 -3.83 9.07
N ASP A 578 -12.82 -4.22 9.51
CA ASP A 578 -11.70 -3.29 9.71
C ASP A 578 -10.71 -3.43 8.55
N PHE A 579 -10.05 -2.33 8.20
CA PHE A 579 -8.95 -2.41 7.24
C PHE A 579 -7.89 -3.36 7.77
N SER A 580 -7.54 -4.34 6.95
CA SER A 580 -6.43 -5.25 7.19
C SER A 580 -5.20 -4.43 7.55
N ALA A 581 -4.42 -4.88 8.54
CA ALA A 581 -3.05 -4.38 8.76
C ALA A 581 -2.07 -4.77 7.62
N ARG A 582 -2.59 -5.06 6.42
CA ARG A 582 -1.88 -5.28 5.17
C ARG A 582 -2.57 -4.48 4.07
N ALA A 583 -1.83 -3.55 3.48
CA ALA A 583 -1.85 -3.41 2.03
C ALA A 583 -0.61 -4.11 1.47
N SER A 584 -0.82 -4.78 0.35
CA SER A 584 0.14 -5.39 -0.56
C SER A 584 1.49 -4.65 -0.63
N SER A 585 2.56 -5.32 -0.23
CA SER A 585 3.95 -4.94 -0.52
C SER A 585 4.28 -5.19 -2.00
N PRO A 586 4.96 -4.27 -2.70
CA PRO A 586 5.55 -4.49 -4.02
C PRO A 586 6.93 -5.05 -3.78
N GLN A 587 7.04 -6.35 -3.54
CA GLN A 587 8.30 -6.99 -3.90
C GLN A 587 8.10 -8.45 -4.22
N ASP A 588 7.10 -8.65 -5.06
CA ASP A 588 7.15 -9.72 -6.02
C ASP A 588 7.71 -9.11 -7.32
N SER A 589 9.01 -9.40 -7.55
CA SER A 589 9.84 -9.11 -8.74
C SER A 589 9.99 -7.62 -9.10
N GLU A 590 11.09 -6.92 -8.88
CA GLU A 590 12.43 -7.22 -9.38
C GLU A 590 13.31 -6.00 -9.01
N GLN A 591 14.54 -6.26 -8.54
CA GLN A 591 15.75 -5.38 -8.53
C GLN A 591 16.56 -5.35 -7.21
N ALA A 592 16.16 -6.04 -6.14
CA ALA A 592 16.98 -6.12 -4.91
C ALA A 592 18.04 -7.24 -4.96
N ASP A 593 18.86 -7.25 -6.01
CA ASP A 593 20.11 -8.05 -6.06
C ASP A 593 21.31 -7.27 -5.48
N GLU A 594 21.07 -6.20 -4.70
CA GLU A 594 22.15 -5.48 -4.00
C GLU A 594 21.81 -5.18 -2.53
N ARG A 595 22.42 -5.98 -1.63
CA ARG A 595 22.74 -5.77 -0.18
C ARG A 595 21.83 -6.43 0.89
N GLY A 596 21.85 -7.75 0.96
CA GLY A 596 22.70 -8.49 1.92
C GLY A 596 22.62 -8.29 3.45
N LEU A 597 21.61 -7.64 4.04
CA LEU A 597 21.53 -7.50 5.52
C LEU A 597 20.54 -8.48 6.19
N LEU A 598 20.99 -9.08 7.30
CA LEU A 598 20.21 -9.94 8.18
C LEU A 598 19.17 -9.11 8.97
N HIS A 599 17.99 -9.67 9.21
CA HIS A 599 16.96 -9.02 10.03
C HIS A 599 17.50 -8.62 11.42
N ALA A 600 17.15 -7.43 11.92
CA ALA A 600 17.71 -6.88 13.17
C ALA A 600 17.50 -7.80 14.40
N ASN A 601 16.36 -8.48 14.45
CA ASN A 601 16.02 -9.45 15.50
C ASN A 601 16.43 -10.89 15.19
N MET A 602 17.28 -11.12 14.18
CA MET A 602 17.70 -12.47 13.78
C MET A 602 18.31 -13.24 14.95
N GLY A 603 19.12 -12.59 15.80
CA GLY A 603 19.69 -13.23 16.98
C GLY A 603 18.64 -13.74 17.98
N GLN A 604 17.55 -12.99 18.17
CA GLN A 604 16.45 -13.36 19.06
C GLN A 604 15.62 -14.50 18.45
N ALA A 605 15.38 -14.48 17.14
CA ALA A 605 14.72 -15.57 16.44
C ALA A 605 15.54 -16.86 16.48
N GLU A 606 16.86 -16.77 16.33
CA GLU A 606 17.75 -17.92 16.49
C GLU A 606 17.71 -18.46 17.92
N GLU A 607 17.74 -17.59 18.92
CA GLU A 607 17.62 -17.99 20.32
C GLU A 607 16.27 -18.67 20.58
N HIS A 608 15.18 -18.13 20.02
CA HIS A 608 13.85 -18.71 20.12
C HIS A 608 13.77 -20.10 19.46
N LEU A 609 14.39 -20.28 18.29
CA LEU A 609 14.56 -21.59 17.65
C LEU A 609 15.39 -22.55 18.51
N THR A 610 16.44 -22.07 19.16
CA THR A 610 17.22 -22.86 20.12
C THR A 610 16.37 -23.28 21.33
N LYS A 611 15.52 -22.40 21.86
CA LYS A 611 14.59 -22.74 22.96
C LYS A 611 13.57 -23.81 22.53
N CYS A 612 13.08 -23.74 21.29
CA CYS A 612 12.13 -24.72 20.77
C CYS A 612 12.74 -26.09 20.42
N PHE A 613 13.97 -26.12 19.88
CA PHE A 613 14.52 -27.33 19.27
C PHE A 613 15.81 -27.86 19.92
N SER A 614 16.39 -27.21 20.93
CA SER A 614 17.51 -27.79 21.68
C SER A 614 17.02 -28.74 22.77
N SER A 615 17.85 -29.74 23.12
CA SER A 615 17.53 -30.67 24.21
C SER A 615 17.33 -29.99 25.57
N ALA A 616 18.04 -28.88 25.82
CA ALA A 616 17.88 -28.08 27.04
C ALA A 616 16.61 -27.22 26.99
N GLY A 617 16.38 -26.53 25.87
CA GLY A 617 15.19 -25.71 25.66
C GLY A 617 13.88 -26.50 25.74
N GLN A 618 13.84 -27.70 25.13
CA GLN A 618 12.67 -28.58 25.19
C GLN A 618 12.36 -29.13 26.59
N LYS A 619 13.35 -29.19 27.48
CA LYS A 619 13.13 -29.56 28.89
C LYS A 619 12.58 -28.39 29.70
N GLN A 620 12.99 -27.16 29.37
CA GLN A 620 12.59 -25.94 30.09
C GLN A 620 11.25 -25.38 29.58
N HIS A 621 10.99 -25.48 28.28
CA HIS A 621 9.83 -24.89 27.61
C HIS A 621 9.19 -25.88 26.62
N PRO A 622 8.60 -26.99 27.10
CA PRO A 622 8.08 -28.07 26.24
C PRO A 622 6.94 -27.64 25.29
N ASP A 623 6.19 -26.60 25.65
CA ASP A 623 5.04 -26.10 24.88
C ASP A 623 5.35 -24.93 23.95
N LEU A 624 6.56 -24.36 24.00
CA LEU A 624 6.93 -23.15 23.24
C LEU A 624 6.78 -23.35 21.72
N VAL A 625 6.95 -24.58 21.24
CA VAL A 625 6.78 -24.92 19.82
C VAL A 625 5.35 -24.68 19.30
N LYS A 626 4.35 -24.56 20.19
CA LYS A 626 2.95 -24.29 19.81
C LYS A 626 2.77 -22.85 19.32
N SER A 627 3.46 -21.90 19.94
CA SER A 627 3.44 -20.48 19.57
C SER A 627 4.55 -20.08 18.59
N LEU A 628 5.47 -21.01 18.24
CA LEU A 628 6.61 -20.76 17.34
C LEU A 628 6.26 -19.95 16.08
N LYS A 629 5.06 -20.15 15.51
CA LYS A 629 4.61 -19.33 14.38
C LYS A 629 4.47 -17.86 14.76
N GLN A 630 3.59 -17.59 15.70
CA GLN A 630 3.30 -16.25 16.20
C GLN A 630 4.56 -15.57 16.77
N ASP A 631 5.40 -16.33 17.46
CA ASP A 631 6.62 -15.82 18.08
C ASP A 631 7.67 -15.41 17.02
N LEU A 632 7.85 -16.21 15.95
CA LEU A 632 8.74 -15.81 14.86
C LEU A 632 8.17 -14.66 14.04
N ASP A 633 6.85 -14.60 13.86
CA ASP A 633 6.20 -13.49 13.15
C ASP A 633 6.32 -12.19 13.96
N GLN A 634 6.27 -12.27 15.30
CA GLN A 634 6.50 -11.15 16.21
C GLN A 634 7.98 -10.71 16.22
N LEU A 635 8.91 -11.65 16.14
CA LEU A 635 10.35 -11.35 16.17
C LEU A 635 10.87 -10.83 14.82
N LEU A 636 10.44 -11.44 13.71
CA LEU A 636 11.01 -11.23 12.37
C LEU A 636 10.08 -10.49 11.40
N GLY A 637 8.90 -10.05 11.87
CA GLY A 637 7.86 -9.55 10.99
C GLY A 637 7.16 -10.69 10.24
N ASN A 638 6.27 -10.32 9.32
CA ASN A 638 5.49 -11.31 8.58
C ASN A 638 6.42 -12.26 7.83
N ARG A 639 6.09 -13.55 7.85
CA ARG A 639 6.81 -14.59 7.11
C ARG A 639 7.01 -14.24 5.64
N ASP A 640 6.00 -13.62 5.03
CA ASP A 640 6.03 -13.26 3.61
C ASP A 640 7.05 -12.14 3.31
N ASP A 641 7.53 -11.43 4.33
CA ASP A 641 8.54 -10.37 4.24
C ASP A 641 9.96 -10.86 4.58
N TRP A 642 10.14 -12.16 4.88
CA TRP A 642 11.46 -12.71 5.23
C TRP A 642 12.37 -12.78 4.00
N ASN A 643 13.28 -11.81 3.89
CA ASN A 643 14.27 -11.76 2.81
C ASN A 643 15.12 -13.05 2.70
N LEU A 644 15.75 -13.26 1.55
CA LEU A 644 16.50 -14.48 1.25
C LEU A 644 17.57 -14.77 2.31
N VAL A 645 18.32 -13.76 2.75
CA VAL A 645 19.39 -13.90 3.75
C VAL A 645 18.83 -14.34 5.11
N THR A 646 17.72 -13.75 5.56
CA THR A 646 17.01 -14.09 6.80
C THR A 646 16.44 -15.50 6.73
N SER A 647 15.76 -15.82 5.62
CA SER A 647 15.24 -17.16 5.35
C SER A 647 16.35 -18.21 5.36
N ARG A 648 17.48 -17.98 4.68
CA ARG A 648 18.61 -18.93 4.69
C ARG A 648 19.29 -19.01 6.04
N ARG A 649 19.36 -17.91 6.80
CA ARG A 649 19.89 -17.93 8.17
C ARG A 649 19.00 -18.74 9.12
N LEU A 650 17.68 -18.66 8.98
CA LEU A 650 16.75 -19.51 9.73
C LEU A 650 16.92 -20.98 9.36
N VAL A 651 17.13 -21.30 8.08
CA VAL A 651 17.45 -22.66 7.63
C VAL A 651 18.73 -23.15 8.31
N ASP A 652 19.81 -22.36 8.25
CA ASP A 652 21.10 -22.71 8.88
C ASP A 652 20.92 -22.97 10.37
N LYS A 653 20.12 -22.13 11.05
CA LYS A 653 19.80 -22.33 12.45
C LYS A 653 19.00 -23.60 12.70
N LEU A 654 17.93 -23.84 11.96
CA LEU A 654 17.08 -25.04 12.08
C LEU A 654 17.86 -26.33 11.82
N LEU A 655 18.81 -26.29 10.87
CA LEU A 655 19.72 -27.39 10.60
C LEU A 655 20.68 -27.64 11.76
N SER A 656 21.16 -26.59 12.44
CA SER A 656 22.01 -26.72 13.64
C SER A 656 21.29 -27.39 14.82
N VAL A 657 19.96 -27.26 14.91
CA VAL A 657 19.11 -27.84 15.98
C VAL A 657 18.21 -28.97 15.49
N LYS A 658 18.54 -29.59 14.35
CA LYS A 658 17.70 -30.61 13.68
C LYS A 658 17.34 -31.83 14.53
N SER A 659 18.16 -32.18 15.54
CA SER A 659 17.89 -33.31 16.43
C SER A 659 16.64 -33.09 17.31
N GLY A 660 16.25 -31.85 17.59
CA GLY A 660 15.04 -31.55 18.37
C GLY A 660 13.73 -31.78 17.63
N ARG A 661 13.78 -31.95 16.31
CA ARG A 661 12.63 -32.23 15.45
C ARG A 661 11.82 -33.44 15.93
N THR A 662 12.51 -34.49 16.37
CA THR A 662 11.90 -35.80 16.69
C THR A 662 11.32 -35.88 18.09
N LYS A 663 11.21 -34.76 18.82
CA LYS A 663 10.73 -34.73 20.20
C LYS A 663 9.23 -35.06 20.34
N SER A 664 8.39 -34.56 19.44
CA SER A 664 6.94 -34.80 19.40
C SER A 664 6.38 -34.50 18.01
N ALA A 665 5.16 -34.97 17.71
CA ALA A 665 4.48 -34.70 16.44
C ALA A 665 4.38 -33.20 16.13
N GLN A 666 4.13 -32.37 17.15
CA GLN A 666 4.06 -30.91 16.98
C GLN A 666 5.42 -30.30 16.61
N HIS A 667 6.50 -30.76 17.24
CA HIS A 667 7.85 -30.31 16.92
C HIS A 667 8.25 -30.69 15.50
N GLU A 668 7.93 -31.93 15.09
CA GLU A 668 8.23 -32.38 13.74
C GLU A 668 7.43 -31.60 12.69
N ARG A 669 6.13 -31.41 12.92
CA ARG A 669 5.24 -30.62 12.04
C ARG A 669 5.76 -29.19 11.84
N GLN A 670 6.04 -28.48 12.94
CA GLN A 670 6.48 -27.08 12.88
C GLN A 670 7.86 -26.93 12.24
N TRP A 671 8.78 -27.85 12.52
CA TRP A 671 10.10 -27.86 11.88
C TRP A 671 10.00 -28.06 10.37
N LEU A 672 9.20 -29.04 9.92
CA LEU A 672 8.99 -29.31 8.48
C LEU A 672 8.34 -28.13 7.76
N GLN A 673 7.32 -27.53 8.38
CA GLN A 673 6.61 -26.37 7.85
C GLN A 673 7.55 -25.18 7.66
N LEU A 674 8.32 -24.84 8.70
CA LEU A 674 9.22 -23.70 8.69
C LEU A 674 10.41 -23.92 7.76
N MET A 675 10.99 -25.13 7.75
CA MET A 675 12.07 -25.49 6.84
C MET A 675 11.65 -25.35 5.38
N GLY A 676 10.47 -25.86 5.02
CA GLY A 676 9.97 -25.77 3.64
C GLY A 676 9.66 -24.35 3.22
N TYR A 677 9.18 -23.53 4.15
CA TYR A 677 8.94 -22.11 3.92
C TYR A 677 10.28 -21.38 3.65
N CYS A 678 11.24 -21.46 4.56
CA CYS A 678 12.49 -20.69 4.48
C CYS A 678 13.48 -21.18 3.42
N LEU A 679 13.34 -22.40 2.89
CA LEU A 679 14.26 -22.96 1.90
C LEU A 679 13.72 -22.92 0.46
N ARG A 680 12.48 -22.48 0.23
CA ARG A 680 11.89 -22.40 -1.12
C ARG A 680 12.70 -21.46 -2.05
N PRO A 681 12.73 -21.71 -3.38
CA PRO A 681 12.29 -22.92 -4.09
C PRO A 681 13.29 -24.11 -4.01
N GLY A 682 14.29 -24.03 -3.13
CA GLY A 682 15.40 -24.98 -3.01
C GLY A 682 16.70 -24.53 -3.69
N PHE A 683 16.70 -23.36 -4.31
CA PHE A 683 17.85 -22.72 -4.96
C PHE A 683 17.67 -21.19 -4.93
N GLY A 684 18.70 -20.44 -5.33
CA GLY A 684 18.66 -18.97 -5.42
C GLY A 684 19.67 -18.24 -4.53
N ALA A 685 20.18 -18.86 -3.46
CA ALA A 685 21.29 -18.35 -2.65
C ALA A 685 22.52 -19.25 -2.71
N ALA A 686 23.69 -18.68 -2.39
CA ALA A 686 24.91 -19.45 -2.17
C ALA A 686 24.68 -20.56 -1.14
N ASP A 687 25.16 -21.77 -1.43
CA ASP A 687 25.01 -23.00 -0.63
C ASP A 687 23.61 -23.61 -0.51
N ASP A 688 22.61 -23.13 -1.26
CA ASP A 688 21.25 -23.70 -1.18
C ASP A 688 21.19 -25.19 -1.54
N LEU A 689 21.95 -25.63 -2.54
CA LEU A 689 22.04 -27.06 -2.87
C LEU A 689 22.62 -27.87 -1.71
N ALA A 690 23.57 -27.32 -0.97
CA ALA A 690 24.12 -27.96 0.22
C ALA A 690 23.08 -27.99 1.37
N ARG A 691 22.31 -26.91 1.57
CA ARG A 691 21.20 -26.86 2.54
C ARG A 691 20.12 -27.88 2.21
N VAL A 692 19.70 -27.96 0.95
CA VAL A 692 18.74 -28.97 0.46
C VAL A 692 19.27 -30.37 0.74
N GLN A 693 20.54 -30.65 0.42
CA GLN A 693 21.13 -31.95 0.72
C GLN A 693 21.15 -32.26 2.22
N GLN A 694 21.41 -31.28 3.07
CA GLN A 694 21.34 -31.45 4.53
C GLN A 694 19.92 -31.72 5.03
N VAL A 695 18.91 -31.05 4.47
CA VAL A 695 17.49 -31.31 4.76
C VAL A 695 17.12 -32.72 4.33
N VAL A 696 17.43 -33.12 3.10
CA VAL A 696 17.19 -34.48 2.57
C VAL A 696 17.82 -35.54 3.47
N ASN A 697 19.05 -35.31 3.93
CA ASN A 697 19.73 -36.21 4.86
C ASN A 697 19.02 -36.29 6.22
N ALA A 698 18.51 -35.16 6.73
CA ALA A 698 17.79 -35.10 8.00
C ALA A 698 16.39 -35.75 7.96
N THR A 699 15.77 -35.80 6.78
CA THR A 699 14.42 -36.35 6.55
C THR A 699 14.41 -37.68 5.80
N LYS A 700 15.58 -38.28 5.52
CA LYS A 700 15.74 -39.52 4.74
C LYS A 700 14.91 -40.70 5.25
N ALA A 701 14.70 -40.79 6.57
CA ALA A 701 13.91 -41.84 7.20
C ALA A 701 12.38 -41.64 7.07
N GLY A 702 11.92 -40.52 6.50
CA GLY A 702 10.52 -40.12 6.47
C GLY A 702 10.12 -39.30 7.69
N ALA A 703 8.80 -39.11 7.87
CA ALA A 703 8.26 -38.56 9.11
C ALA A 703 8.34 -39.59 10.25
N GLN A 704 8.78 -39.13 11.42
CA GLN A 704 8.94 -39.92 12.63
C GLN A 704 7.58 -40.19 13.30
N PHE A 705 6.68 -39.21 13.29
CA PHE A 705 5.34 -39.32 13.85
C PHE A 705 4.31 -39.59 12.76
N ASP A 706 3.70 -40.76 12.79
CA ASP A 706 2.78 -41.23 11.75
C ASP A 706 1.37 -40.61 11.87
N THR A 707 1.25 -39.32 11.56
CA THR A 707 -0.01 -38.58 11.60
C THR A 707 -0.18 -37.73 10.34
N ALA A 708 -1.44 -37.55 9.89
CA ALA A 708 -1.74 -36.78 8.68
C ALA A 708 -1.17 -35.35 8.70
N PRO A 709 -1.24 -34.58 9.80
CA PRO A 709 -0.66 -33.24 9.84
C PRO A 709 0.86 -33.20 9.67
N VAL A 710 1.58 -34.22 10.14
CA VAL A 710 3.05 -34.31 10.02
C VAL A 710 3.43 -34.73 8.60
N TRP A 711 2.78 -35.76 8.05
CA TRP A 711 3.01 -36.19 6.67
C TRP A 711 2.63 -35.12 5.66
N GLY A 712 1.55 -34.38 5.90
CA GLY A 712 1.17 -33.24 5.04
C GLY A 712 2.28 -32.18 4.96
N GLN A 713 2.91 -31.84 6.09
CA GLN A 713 4.05 -30.91 6.10
C GLN A 713 5.33 -31.53 5.52
N TYR A 714 5.52 -32.84 5.65
CA TYR A 714 6.63 -33.55 5.00
C TYR A 714 6.51 -33.45 3.47
N TRP A 715 5.34 -33.72 2.89
CA TRP A 715 5.12 -33.59 1.45
C TRP A 715 5.19 -32.13 1.00
N THR A 716 4.64 -31.21 1.78
CA THR A 716 4.69 -29.77 1.50
C THR A 716 6.13 -29.24 1.49
N LEU A 717 7.00 -29.70 2.40
CA LEU A 717 8.43 -29.38 2.42
C LEU A 717 9.06 -29.74 1.07
N TYR A 718 8.92 -30.99 0.64
CA TYR A 718 9.52 -31.46 -0.61
C TYR A 718 8.93 -30.79 -1.85
N ARG A 719 7.64 -30.45 -1.81
CA ARG A 719 6.98 -29.66 -2.86
C ARG A 719 7.59 -28.27 -2.98
N ARG A 720 7.84 -27.61 -1.85
CA ARG A 720 8.40 -26.24 -1.79
C ARG A 720 9.87 -26.15 -2.21
N ILE A 721 10.65 -27.21 -2.01
CA ILE A 721 12.08 -27.23 -2.36
C ILE A 721 12.38 -28.01 -3.65
N ALA A 722 11.34 -28.37 -4.42
CA ALA A 722 11.46 -29.30 -5.54
C ALA A 722 12.49 -28.87 -6.60
N GLY A 723 12.65 -27.56 -6.82
CA GLY A 723 13.63 -27.02 -7.76
C GLY A 723 15.09 -27.22 -7.33
N GLY A 724 15.36 -27.39 -6.04
CA GLY A 724 16.69 -27.72 -5.51
C GLY A 724 17.02 -29.21 -5.47
N LEU A 725 16.06 -30.09 -5.77
CA LEU A 725 16.23 -31.54 -5.68
C LEU A 725 16.93 -32.11 -6.92
N THR A 726 17.82 -33.07 -6.70
CA THR A 726 18.43 -33.83 -7.80
C THR A 726 17.41 -34.75 -8.47
N LEU A 727 17.67 -35.14 -9.72
CA LEU A 727 16.84 -36.10 -10.45
C LEU A 727 16.61 -37.40 -9.66
N GLU A 728 17.66 -37.91 -9.00
CA GLU A 728 17.58 -39.10 -8.16
C GLU A 728 16.62 -38.91 -6.98
N GLN A 729 16.66 -37.74 -6.32
CA GLN A 729 15.78 -37.41 -5.20
C GLN A 729 14.32 -37.25 -5.64
N GLN A 730 14.07 -36.58 -6.77
CA GLN A 730 12.73 -36.48 -7.34
C GLN A 730 12.19 -37.86 -7.73
N THR A 731 13.03 -38.72 -8.32
CA THR A 731 12.66 -40.11 -8.66
C THR A 731 12.32 -40.92 -7.40
N LEU A 732 13.03 -40.71 -6.29
CA LEU A 732 12.73 -41.38 -5.03
C LEU A 732 11.38 -40.94 -4.45
N LEU A 733 11.05 -39.65 -4.50
CA LEU A 733 9.75 -39.13 -4.05
C LEU A 733 8.61 -39.65 -4.94
N PHE A 734 8.84 -39.72 -6.25
CA PHE A 734 7.91 -40.36 -7.18
C PHE A 734 7.69 -41.84 -6.84
N LYS A 735 8.75 -42.59 -6.48
CA LYS A 735 8.60 -43.98 -5.99
C LYS A 735 7.75 -44.09 -4.74
N GLN A 736 7.79 -43.10 -3.84
CA GLN A 736 6.92 -43.09 -2.66
C GLN A 736 5.46 -42.87 -3.04
N PHE A 737 5.18 -41.96 -3.98
CA PHE A 737 3.85 -41.79 -4.56
C PHE A 737 3.35 -43.07 -5.26
N SER A 738 4.20 -43.71 -6.08
CA SER A 738 3.81 -44.88 -6.86
C SER A 738 3.45 -46.10 -6.01
N GLN A 739 4.02 -46.24 -4.81
CA GLN A 739 3.65 -47.31 -3.87
C GLN A 739 2.16 -47.31 -3.50
N TYR A 740 1.50 -46.15 -3.53
CA TYR A 740 0.10 -46.01 -3.18
C TYR A 740 -0.80 -45.88 -4.40
N TYR A 741 -0.36 -45.13 -5.42
CA TYR A 741 -1.21 -44.76 -6.54
C TYR A 741 -1.08 -45.67 -7.77
N SER A 742 -0.06 -46.54 -7.81
CA SER A 742 0.04 -47.58 -8.85
C SER A 742 -1.09 -48.62 -8.75
N PRO A 743 -1.40 -49.37 -9.84
CA PRO A 743 -2.42 -50.40 -9.83
C PRO A 743 -2.21 -51.49 -8.76
N THR A 744 -0.95 -51.81 -8.46
CA THR A 744 -0.59 -52.77 -7.39
C THR A 744 -0.76 -52.16 -6.01
N GLY A 745 -0.37 -50.90 -5.82
CA GLY A 745 -0.57 -50.15 -4.58
C GLY A 745 -2.05 -50.03 -4.19
N GLN A 746 -2.91 -49.68 -5.15
CA GLN A 746 -4.35 -49.54 -4.92
C GLN A 746 -5.07 -50.85 -4.58
N ARG A 747 -4.48 -52.01 -4.93
CA ARG A 747 -5.01 -53.34 -4.56
C ARG A 747 -4.57 -53.77 -3.16
N SER A 748 -3.58 -53.12 -2.56
CA SER A 748 -3.10 -53.45 -1.23
C SER A 748 -3.93 -52.76 -0.15
N ARG A 749 -4.61 -53.55 0.68
CA ARG A 749 -5.42 -53.04 1.81
C ARG A 749 -4.56 -52.29 2.82
N ASP A 750 -3.34 -52.76 3.07
CA ASP A 750 -2.42 -52.13 4.02
C ASP A 750 -1.98 -50.76 3.51
N LYS A 751 -1.65 -50.63 2.21
CA LYS A 751 -1.28 -49.34 1.61
C LYS A 751 -2.43 -48.34 1.58
N MET A 752 -3.66 -48.80 1.36
CA MET A 752 -4.84 -47.93 1.43
C MET A 752 -5.15 -47.49 2.86
N LYS A 753 -4.85 -48.32 3.86
CA LYS A 753 -4.95 -47.95 5.28
C LYS A 753 -3.88 -46.92 5.65
N ASP A 754 -2.63 -47.10 5.19
CA ASP A 754 -1.54 -46.16 5.40
C ASP A 754 -1.89 -44.76 4.86
N LEU A 755 -2.54 -44.67 3.69
CA LEU A 755 -2.94 -43.38 3.10
C LEU A 755 -3.79 -42.49 4.02
N THR A 756 -4.49 -43.05 5.01
CA THR A 756 -5.26 -42.28 6.00
C THR A 756 -4.37 -41.40 6.89
N THR A 757 -3.13 -41.83 7.16
CA THR A 757 -2.15 -41.07 7.95
C THR A 757 -1.11 -40.37 7.08
N LYS A 758 -0.98 -40.73 5.79
CA LYS A 758 0.01 -40.13 4.87
C LYS A 758 -0.45 -38.86 4.15
N SER A 759 -1.56 -38.22 4.53
CA SER A 759 -2.11 -37.02 3.85
C SER A 759 -2.16 -37.17 2.31
N SER A 760 -3.16 -37.89 1.82
CA SER A 760 -3.32 -38.24 0.39
C SER A 760 -3.19 -37.04 -0.55
N ASP A 761 -3.79 -35.92 -0.18
CA ASP A 761 -3.90 -34.73 -1.02
C ASP A 761 -2.56 -34.00 -1.16
N ASP A 762 -1.79 -33.89 -0.08
CA ASP A 762 -0.46 -33.27 -0.11
C ASP A 762 0.53 -34.13 -0.91
N LEU A 763 0.40 -35.47 -0.83
CA LEU A 763 1.19 -36.41 -1.63
C LEU A 763 0.87 -36.30 -3.13
N ILE A 764 -0.41 -36.10 -3.49
CA ILE A 764 -0.83 -35.82 -4.87
C ILE A 764 -0.29 -34.47 -5.34
N ARG A 765 -0.30 -33.44 -4.49
CA ARG A 765 0.25 -32.12 -4.84
C ARG A 765 1.77 -32.14 -4.99
N LEU A 766 2.48 -32.94 -4.20
CA LEU A 766 3.93 -33.10 -4.29
C LEU A 766 4.36 -33.59 -5.67
N VAL A 767 3.76 -34.66 -6.19
CA VAL A 767 4.18 -35.21 -7.49
C VAL A 767 4.00 -34.20 -8.63
N GLY A 768 3.06 -33.26 -8.49
CA GLY A 768 2.87 -32.14 -9.41
C GLY A 768 4.02 -31.14 -9.48
N ALA A 769 4.87 -31.08 -8.46
CA ALA A 769 6.05 -30.19 -8.42
C ALA A 769 7.35 -30.87 -8.90
N LEU A 770 7.33 -32.18 -9.16
CA LEU A 770 8.52 -32.95 -9.57
C LEU A 770 8.76 -32.82 -11.08
N GLU A 771 9.15 -31.63 -11.53
CA GLU A 771 9.30 -31.30 -12.95
C GLU A 771 10.47 -32.03 -13.64
N GLY A 772 11.42 -32.56 -12.88
CA GLY A 772 12.57 -33.31 -13.38
C GLY A 772 12.27 -34.77 -13.74
N LEU A 773 11.09 -35.31 -13.42
CA LEU A 773 10.73 -36.70 -13.74
C LEU A 773 10.81 -37.00 -15.24
N SER A 774 11.04 -38.28 -15.57
CA SER A 774 11.01 -38.75 -16.96
C SER A 774 9.62 -38.54 -17.58
N ASN A 775 9.55 -38.37 -18.91
CA ASN A 775 8.27 -38.23 -19.59
C ASN A 775 7.37 -39.47 -19.38
N ASP A 776 7.96 -40.67 -19.30
CA ASP A 776 7.22 -41.91 -19.02
C ASP A 776 6.60 -41.90 -17.62
N ASP A 777 7.32 -41.45 -16.60
CA ASP A 777 6.81 -41.33 -15.23
C ASP A 777 5.70 -40.27 -15.12
N LYS A 778 5.87 -39.14 -15.81
CA LYS A 778 4.86 -38.07 -15.89
C LYS A 778 3.56 -38.57 -16.51
N VAL A 779 3.64 -39.23 -17.67
CA VAL A 779 2.47 -39.80 -18.36
C VAL A 779 1.82 -40.90 -17.50
N THR A 780 2.63 -41.78 -16.91
CA THR A 780 2.13 -42.85 -16.03
C THR A 780 1.39 -42.28 -14.81
N THR A 781 1.89 -41.20 -14.21
CA THR A 781 1.23 -40.51 -13.10
C THR A 781 -0.12 -39.97 -13.50
N ILE A 782 -0.19 -39.30 -14.66
CA ILE A 782 -1.44 -38.74 -15.19
C ILE A 782 -2.46 -39.86 -15.43
N ASP A 783 -2.04 -40.98 -16.03
CA ASP A 783 -2.92 -42.14 -16.25
C ASP A 783 -3.51 -42.71 -14.95
N TRP A 784 -2.71 -42.79 -13.88
CA TRP A 784 -3.20 -43.25 -12.59
C TRP A 784 -4.20 -42.28 -11.96
N LEU A 785 -3.94 -40.98 -12.04
CA LEU A 785 -4.83 -39.94 -11.50
C LEU A 785 -6.13 -39.84 -12.31
N LEU A 786 -6.07 -39.89 -13.64
CA LEU A 786 -7.26 -39.90 -14.51
C LEU A 786 -8.18 -41.09 -14.21
N LYS A 787 -7.63 -42.29 -14.00
CA LYS A 787 -8.42 -43.46 -13.60
C LYS A 787 -9.12 -43.27 -12.25
N ARG A 788 -8.50 -42.56 -11.31
CA ARG A 788 -9.11 -42.25 -10.01
C ARG A 788 -10.20 -41.20 -10.12
N LEU A 789 -9.99 -40.18 -10.95
CA LEU A 789 -10.96 -39.10 -11.21
C LEU A 789 -12.28 -39.59 -11.82
N GLN A 790 -12.33 -40.82 -12.37
CA GLN A 790 -13.58 -41.50 -12.74
C GLN A 790 -14.52 -41.72 -11.54
N LYS A 791 -13.99 -41.75 -10.32
CA LYS A 791 -14.78 -41.78 -9.09
C LYS A 791 -15.15 -40.36 -8.70
N THR A 792 -16.45 -40.12 -8.48
CA THR A 792 -16.97 -38.80 -8.08
C THR A 792 -16.47 -38.33 -6.72
N SER A 793 -16.03 -39.26 -5.86
CA SER A 793 -15.45 -38.99 -4.54
C SER A 793 -13.99 -38.53 -4.58
N GLU A 794 -13.32 -38.59 -5.74
CA GLU A 794 -11.91 -38.22 -5.84
C GLU A 794 -11.76 -36.69 -5.84
N PRO A 795 -10.89 -36.12 -4.97
CA PRO A 795 -10.69 -34.68 -4.87
C PRO A 795 -10.15 -34.04 -6.15
N ASP A 796 -10.53 -32.79 -6.38
CA ASP A 796 -10.09 -31.98 -7.52
C ASP A 796 -8.59 -31.63 -7.49
N THR A 797 -7.89 -31.94 -6.38
CA THR A 797 -6.42 -31.83 -6.28
C THR A 797 -5.70 -32.67 -7.34
N ALA A 798 -6.27 -33.78 -7.77
CA ALA A 798 -5.73 -34.60 -8.85
C ALA A 798 -5.77 -33.86 -10.21
N TRP A 799 -6.81 -33.07 -10.49
CA TRP A 799 -6.86 -32.25 -11.70
C TRP A 799 -5.79 -31.16 -11.70
N TRP A 800 -5.63 -30.47 -10.56
CA TRP A 800 -4.56 -29.49 -10.38
C TRP A 800 -3.19 -30.10 -10.64
N THR A 801 -2.92 -31.28 -10.07
CA THR A 801 -1.66 -32.01 -10.27
C THR A 801 -1.44 -32.38 -11.73
N ILE A 802 -2.45 -32.90 -12.42
CA ILE A 802 -2.36 -33.22 -13.85
C ILE A 802 -1.99 -31.96 -14.66
N GLY A 803 -2.65 -30.83 -14.37
CA GLY A 803 -2.35 -29.55 -15.01
C GLY A 803 -0.91 -29.09 -14.81
N ARG A 804 -0.35 -29.28 -13.61
CA ARG A 804 1.04 -28.92 -13.30
C ARG A 804 2.04 -29.84 -13.99
N ILE A 805 1.83 -31.17 -13.94
CA ILE A 805 2.73 -32.15 -14.58
C ILE A 805 2.78 -31.95 -16.11
N ALA A 806 1.62 -31.66 -16.71
CA ALA A 806 1.49 -31.51 -18.16
C ALA A 806 1.64 -30.06 -18.66
N SER A 807 1.98 -29.12 -17.78
CA SER A 807 2.06 -27.70 -18.10
C SER A 807 3.04 -27.42 -19.24
N ARG A 808 2.72 -26.41 -20.06
CA ARG A 808 3.61 -25.91 -21.11
C ARG A 808 4.69 -24.94 -20.59
N HIS A 809 4.54 -24.48 -19.35
CA HIS A 809 5.50 -23.62 -18.65
C HIS A 809 5.91 -24.28 -17.33
N LEU A 810 7.11 -24.86 -17.34
CA LEU A 810 7.74 -25.40 -16.13
C LEU A 810 8.28 -24.26 -15.26
N LEU A 811 8.13 -24.36 -13.94
CA LEU A 811 8.53 -23.33 -12.96
C LEU A 811 10.01 -23.44 -12.56
N CYS A 812 10.54 -24.66 -12.51
CA CYS A 812 11.90 -24.95 -12.04
C CYS A 812 12.67 -25.85 -13.02
N GLY A 813 11.96 -26.65 -13.83
CA GLY A 813 12.53 -27.55 -14.82
C GLY A 813 12.90 -26.86 -16.12
N LYS A 814 13.79 -27.49 -16.89
CA LYS A 814 14.14 -26.98 -18.23
C LYS A 814 12.97 -27.22 -19.18
N GLN A 815 12.60 -26.24 -20.01
CA GLN A 815 11.41 -26.35 -20.86
C GLN A 815 11.48 -27.53 -21.86
N GLU A 816 12.65 -28.09 -22.15
CA GLU A 816 12.79 -29.29 -22.98
C GLU A 816 12.28 -30.57 -22.28
N GLN A 817 12.10 -30.53 -20.95
CA GLN A 817 11.59 -31.65 -20.15
C GLN A 817 10.05 -31.72 -20.09
N ARG A 818 9.36 -30.91 -20.89
CA ARG A 818 7.90 -30.95 -21.01
C ARG A 818 7.47 -32.28 -21.64
N ILE A 819 6.27 -32.74 -21.26
CA ILE A 819 5.64 -33.89 -21.93
C ILE A 819 5.49 -33.58 -23.42
N ALA A 820 5.88 -34.52 -24.28
CA ALA A 820 5.71 -34.41 -25.72
C ALA A 820 4.23 -34.19 -26.10
N GLU A 821 3.96 -33.39 -27.13
CA GLU A 821 2.59 -33.04 -27.51
C GLU A 821 1.73 -34.26 -27.86
N ASP A 822 2.31 -35.29 -28.47
CA ASP A 822 1.61 -36.54 -28.81
C ASP A 822 1.03 -37.25 -27.58
N SER A 823 1.74 -37.19 -26.44
CA SER A 823 1.26 -37.73 -25.17
C SER A 823 0.31 -36.76 -24.45
N LEU A 824 0.39 -35.46 -24.72
CA LEU A 824 -0.46 -34.42 -24.15
C LEU A 824 -1.88 -34.42 -24.75
N PHE A 825 -2.01 -34.66 -26.05
CA PHE A 825 -3.31 -34.52 -26.74
C PHE A 825 -4.41 -35.42 -26.17
N PRO A 826 -4.19 -36.72 -25.89
CA PRO A 826 -5.23 -37.57 -25.28
C PRO A 826 -5.66 -37.08 -23.90
N ILE A 827 -4.74 -36.48 -23.14
CA ILE A 827 -5.01 -35.91 -21.82
C ILE A 827 -5.90 -34.67 -21.96
N LEU A 828 -5.52 -33.74 -22.84
CA LEU A 828 -6.32 -32.54 -23.14
C LEU A 828 -7.73 -32.90 -23.64
N GLU A 829 -7.85 -33.92 -24.50
CA GLU A 829 -9.16 -34.40 -24.97
C GLU A 829 -10.02 -35.00 -23.85
N THR A 830 -9.39 -35.66 -22.87
CA THR A 830 -10.08 -36.17 -21.69
C THR A 830 -10.57 -35.02 -20.81
N VAL A 831 -9.71 -34.02 -20.57
CA VAL A 831 -10.05 -32.84 -19.77
C VAL A 831 -11.17 -32.02 -20.43
N LEU A 832 -11.17 -31.93 -21.76
CA LEU A 832 -12.22 -31.24 -22.54
C LEU A 832 -13.60 -31.91 -22.43
N LYS A 833 -13.67 -33.21 -22.09
CA LYS A 833 -14.93 -33.94 -21.87
C LYS A 833 -15.52 -33.69 -20.48
N GLU A 834 -14.73 -33.20 -19.54
CA GLU A 834 -15.20 -32.89 -18.19
C GLU A 834 -16.14 -31.69 -18.14
N ASP A 835 -17.01 -31.67 -17.13
CA ASP A 835 -17.86 -30.53 -16.81
C ASP A 835 -17.09 -29.55 -15.92
N TRP A 836 -16.53 -28.50 -16.53
CA TRP A 836 -15.71 -27.50 -15.83
C TRP A 836 -16.51 -26.62 -14.87
N LYS A 837 -17.85 -26.66 -14.93
CA LYS A 837 -18.70 -26.01 -13.93
C LYS A 837 -18.70 -26.77 -12.61
N LYS A 838 -18.60 -28.11 -12.68
CA LYS A 838 -18.58 -29.00 -11.51
C LYS A 838 -17.16 -29.25 -11.01
N ARG A 839 -16.19 -29.39 -11.91
CA ARG A 839 -14.78 -29.62 -11.58
C ARG A 839 -13.92 -28.49 -12.14
N LYS A 840 -13.89 -27.36 -11.43
CA LYS A 840 -13.17 -26.14 -11.88
C LYS A 840 -11.68 -26.41 -12.17
N GLN A 841 -11.04 -27.27 -11.38
CA GLN A 841 -9.61 -27.56 -11.52
C GLN A 841 -9.27 -28.30 -12.83
N ALA A 842 -10.23 -29.00 -13.46
CA ALA A 842 -10.05 -29.54 -14.81
C ALA A 842 -9.89 -28.41 -15.86
N GLY A 843 -10.65 -27.32 -15.71
CA GLY A 843 -10.51 -26.14 -16.58
C GLY A 843 -9.15 -25.48 -16.44
N LEU A 844 -8.66 -25.28 -15.20
CA LEU A 844 -7.32 -24.76 -14.95
C LEU A 844 -6.24 -25.70 -15.51
N ALA A 845 -6.41 -27.01 -15.38
CA ALA A 845 -5.49 -27.99 -15.95
C ALA A 845 -5.42 -27.86 -17.48
N ALA A 846 -6.56 -27.71 -18.17
CA ALA A 846 -6.60 -27.48 -19.61
C ALA A 846 -5.85 -26.21 -20.03
N VAL A 847 -5.96 -25.14 -19.25
CA VAL A 847 -5.25 -23.87 -19.48
C VAL A 847 -3.75 -24.10 -19.40
N LEU A 848 -3.25 -24.64 -18.29
CA LEU A 848 -1.82 -24.89 -18.07
C LEU A 848 -1.21 -25.79 -19.15
N MET A 849 -1.97 -26.77 -19.62
CA MET A 849 -1.58 -27.72 -20.68
C MET A 849 -1.57 -27.12 -22.08
N SER A 850 -2.23 -25.99 -22.32
CA SER A 850 -2.41 -25.45 -23.68
C SER A 850 -1.96 -24.00 -23.84
N GLN A 851 -1.23 -23.44 -22.87
CA GLN A 851 -0.62 -22.11 -23.00
C GLN A 851 0.34 -22.04 -24.19
N VAL A 852 0.53 -20.84 -24.73
CA VAL A 852 1.45 -20.56 -25.84
C VAL A 852 2.85 -21.04 -25.49
N SER A 853 3.47 -21.84 -26.36
CA SER A 853 4.82 -22.33 -26.11
C SER A 853 5.68 -22.31 -27.37
N VAL A 854 6.98 -22.07 -27.18
CA VAL A 854 7.95 -22.03 -28.27
C VAL A 854 7.98 -23.40 -28.98
N GLY A 855 7.75 -23.39 -30.29
CA GLY A 855 7.78 -24.58 -31.15
C GLY A 855 6.50 -25.43 -31.15
N GLU A 856 5.37 -24.87 -30.73
CA GLU A 856 4.09 -25.60 -30.67
C GLU A 856 3.54 -26.03 -32.04
N SER A 857 2.86 -27.18 -32.10
CA SER A 857 2.21 -27.64 -33.34
C SER A 857 0.86 -26.96 -33.60
N ASP A 858 0.45 -26.97 -34.87
CA ASP A 858 -0.90 -26.53 -35.30
C ASP A 858 -2.02 -27.28 -34.57
N LYS A 859 -1.78 -28.52 -34.16
CA LYS A 859 -2.74 -29.32 -33.41
C LYS A 859 -2.91 -28.80 -31.97
N LEU A 860 -1.82 -28.39 -31.32
CA LEU A 860 -1.90 -27.75 -29.99
C LEU A 860 -2.59 -26.38 -30.10
N VAL A 861 -2.29 -25.60 -31.12
CA VAL A 861 -2.99 -24.33 -31.42
C VAL A 861 -4.50 -24.54 -31.59
N ALA A 862 -4.90 -25.57 -32.34
CA ALA A 862 -6.30 -25.91 -32.55
C ALA A 862 -7.00 -26.37 -31.25
N LEU A 863 -6.31 -27.16 -30.41
CA LEU A 863 -6.83 -27.58 -29.11
C LEU A 863 -6.92 -26.41 -28.12
N ARG A 864 -5.94 -25.51 -28.10
CA ARG A 864 -6.00 -24.27 -27.31
C ARG A 864 -7.23 -23.45 -27.68
N LYS A 865 -7.56 -23.30 -28.97
CA LYS A 865 -8.81 -22.65 -29.41
C LYS A 865 -10.06 -23.37 -28.89
N LYS A 866 -10.06 -24.70 -28.83
CA LYS A 866 -11.17 -25.47 -28.22
C LYS A 866 -11.26 -25.24 -26.72
N VAL A 867 -10.13 -25.17 -26.01
CA VAL A 867 -10.07 -24.82 -24.59
C VAL A 867 -10.63 -23.42 -24.37
N ALA A 868 -10.17 -22.41 -25.12
CA ALA A 868 -10.69 -21.05 -25.07
C ALA A 868 -12.22 -21.00 -25.28
N ASN A 869 -12.72 -21.70 -26.31
CA ASN A 869 -14.15 -21.77 -26.59
C ASN A 869 -14.94 -22.45 -25.46
N LYS A 870 -14.39 -23.50 -24.84
CA LYS A 870 -15.04 -24.19 -23.73
C LYS A 870 -14.96 -23.38 -22.43
N LEU A 871 -13.87 -22.64 -22.17
CA LEU A 871 -13.78 -21.71 -21.04
C LEU A 871 -14.89 -20.66 -21.12
N LYS A 872 -15.10 -20.09 -22.32
CA LYS A 872 -16.20 -19.16 -22.59
C LYS A 872 -17.57 -19.82 -22.42
N LYS A 873 -17.77 -21.02 -22.97
CA LYS A 873 -19.03 -21.78 -22.89
C LYS A 873 -19.40 -22.16 -21.45
N ASP A 874 -18.43 -22.59 -20.67
CA ASP A 874 -18.62 -23.08 -19.29
C ASP A 874 -18.52 -21.95 -18.25
N LYS A 875 -18.26 -20.70 -18.69
CA LYS A 875 -18.13 -19.50 -17.84
C LYS A 875 -17.02 -19.62 -16.78
N CYS A 876 -15.87 -20.14 -17.19
CA CYS A 876 -14.67 -20.20 -16.34
C CYS A 876 -14.03 -18.79 -16.18
N PRO A 877 -13.19 -18.56 -15.15
CA PRO A 877 -12.59 -17.24 -14.87
C PRO A 877 -11.89 -16.60 -16.09
N ALA A 878 -12.12 -15.30 -16.32
CA ALA A 878 -11.57 -14.57 -17.48
C ALA A 878 -10.03 -14.57 -17.53
N GLN A 879 -9.39 -14.45 -16.36
CA GLN A 879 -7.94 -14.60 -16.17
C GLN A 879 -7.36 -15.90 -16.78
N TRP A 880 -8.13 -16.99 -16.86
CA TRP A 880 -7.65 -18.24 -17.47
C TRP A 880 -7.60 -18.16 -18.99
N LEU A 881 -8.47 -17.36 -19.60
CA LEU A 881 -8.45 -17.08 -21.03
C LEU A 881 -7.31 -16.12 -21.37
N GLU A 882 -7.11 -15.07 -20.57
CA GLU A 882 -5.96 -14.16 -20.70
C GLU A 882 -4.63 -14.91 -20.58
N ARG A 883 -4.53 -15.82 -19.60
CA ARG A 883 -3.37 -16.71 -19.40
C ARG A 883 -3.11 -17.68 -20.55
N LEU A 884 -4.15 -18.03 -21.31
CA LEU A 884 -4.07 -18.92 -22.47
C LEU A 884 -3.62 -18.18 -23.73
N GLU A 885 -3.95 -16.88 -23.83
CA GLU A 885 -3.73 -16.02 -24.99
C GLU A 885 -2.46 -15.14 -24.88
N SER A 886 -1.90 -15.00 -23.67
CA SER A 886 -0.73 -14.16 -23.41
C SER A 886 0.61 -14.92 -23.41
N GLN A 887 1.69 -14.24 -23.81
CA GLN A 887 3.09 -14.66 -23.63
C GLN A 887 3.67 -14.15 -22.29
N ILE A 888 2.84 -13.98 -21.26
CA ILE A 888 3.25 -13.33 -20.00
C ILE A 888 4.23 -14.23 -19.22
N GLU A 889 5.37 -13.67 -18.84
CA GLU A 889 6.26 -14.24 -17.82
C GLU A 889 5.51 -14.35 -16.48
N ILE A 890 5.60 -15.52 -15.84
CA ILE A 890 4.89 -15.80 -14.59
C ILE A 890 5.42 -14.84 -13.52
N ASN A 891 4.58 -13.86 -13.12
CA ASN A 891 4.91 -12.98 -12.01
C ASN A 891 4.82 -13.75 -10.68
N SER A 892 5.31 -13.13 -9.61
CA SER A 892 5.53 -13.84 -8.36
C SER A 892 4.26 -13.99 -7.50
N ASP A 893 3.26 -13.13 -7.69
CA ASP A 893 1.89 -13.33 -7.16
C ASP A 893 1.22 -14.57 -7.77
N GLU A 894 1.41 -14.78 -9.08
CA GLU A 894 0.97 -16.01 -9.76
C GLU A 894 1.76 -17.23 -9.30
N LEU A 895 3.05 -17.08 -8.99
CA LEU A 895 3.88 -18.13 -8.40
C LEU A 895 3.33 -18.55 -7.03
N ASN A 896 2.92 -17.58 -6.19
CA ASN A 896 2.32 -17.83 -4.88
C ASN A 896 0.92 -18.47 -4.98
N ALA A 897 0.11 -18.05 -5.96
CA ALA A 897 -1.18 -18.69 -6.28
C ALA A 897 -1.00 -20.13 -6.84
N LEU A 898 0.02 -20.37 -7.65
CA LEU A 898 0.42 -21.69 -8.16
C LEU A 898 1.06 -22.58 -7.08
N VAL A 899 1.45 -22.04 -5.93
CA VAL A 899 1.96 -22.80 -4.76
C VAL A 899 0.87 -22.99 -3.68
N GLY A 900 -0.23 -22.24 -3.75
CA GLY A 900 -1.52 -22.48 -3.07
C GLY A 900 -1.75 -21.73 -1.75
N GLU A 901 -1.58 -20.40 -1.71
CA GLU A 901 -1.49 -19.60 -0.46
C GLU A 901 -2.52 -18.44 -0.21
N SER A 902 -3.75 -18.39 -0.74
CA SER A 902 -4.73 -17.31 -0.38
C SER A 902 -5.78 -17.69 0.69
N LEU A 903 -6.10 -16.75 1.62
CA LEU A 903 -7.25 -16.84 2.54
C LEU A 903 -8.57 -16.80 1.75
N PRO A 904 -9.63 -17.52 2.17
CA PRO A 904 -10.88 -17.53 1.44
C PRO A 904 -11.57 -16.15 1.47
N ILE A 905 -12.20 -15.79 0.35
CA ILE A 905 -13.11 -14.63 0.29
C ILE A 905 -14.23 -14.85 1.31
N GLY A 906 -14.41 -13.88 2.21
CA GLY A 906 -15.30 -13.98 3.37
C GLY A 906 -16.76 -13.83 3.10
N LEU A 907 -17.11 -13.25 1.97
CA LEU A 907 -18.47 -12.96 1.55
C LEU A 907 -18.80 -13.78 0.32
N ARG A 908 -19.92 -14.50 0.34
CA ARG A 908 -20.52 -15.12 -0.85
C ARG A 908 -21.92 -14.56 -1.04
N LEU A 909 -22.31 -14.36 -2.29
CA LEU A 909 -23.70 -14.05 -2.67
C LEU A 909 -24.56 -15.31 -2.70
#